data_AF-A0A6J4UWL1-F1
#
_entry.id   AF-A0A6J4UWL1-F1
#
_cell.length_a   1.000
_cell.length_b   1.000
_cell.length_c   1.000
_cell.angle_alpha   90.00
_cell.angle_beta   90.00
_cell.angle_gamma   90.00
#
_symmetry.space_group_name_H-M   'P 1'
#
loop_
_entity.id
_entity.type
_entity.pdbx_description
1 polymer ?
#
loop_
_entity_poly.entity_id
_entity_poly.type
_entity_poly.pdbx_seq_one_letter_code
_entity_poly.pdbx_strand_id
1 'polypeptide(L)'
;MLHDLSGEHTYVQWDGTDDISIDSNSVLDAISEDLMRDGNVDLALQRAFRWGMPQPDGTYSQGLRDLMERLKQQREELLEQFNFDSVLGDIPQRLSDIIDTEQNTVDSRIDAASGPQDESDDDRERLREYLDKKRDFLQQLPPDAPGRISSLKPYDFVDRQAGQDFEALLQDLQQQVSNALFQNLMGSLGQGGNGGGGESGQSMEEMGAFLKDVNDTIDQHRQGEQPDLERLNNRWGHMLGGRVDSVEELIQRLQSRMASARDLMSMLSPEQRAAVQSLMAQAIESAGLGSELQRLQQNLGPVYGSGMEPNPSGYGEQVSLDVAMNVLERAAQMERAEASLRNVSGLKDLQGLDPALLEQVLSEEDSEWLSEWKGLEQQLVDSGLVESTSRGLELTPRAVRRIGEHALADIFSSLKQHGLGDHDIRQQGKSGELVETSSPWQFGDSFSLDLGRTVMNGLFQNGPGTPVHLGADSFEVLDREARTSTATVLLIDMSRSMLHNGCWDAAKRTALALDTLIRSKYPRDMLELVGFSAMAHPLKLTDLPKLEWNEYTVGTNLQHALEMARTRLRSERGRNRQIIVITDGEPTVHIENGEAQFNYPPIPSTFEATLREVLRCTREDITINTFLLEQSPYMSRFVEDLMRINKGRVMNASPNRLGSYVLKDFLQQRTVDRMTN
;
A
#
# COMPACT_ATOMS: atom_id res chain seq x y z
N MET A 1 23.37 23.74 -35.60
CA MET A 1 21.96 24.17 -35.48
C MET A 1 21.34 23.35 -34.37
N LEU A 2 21.18 23.97 -33.21
CA LEU A 2 20.48 23.43 -32.05
C LEU A 2 18.99 23.69 -32.27
N HIS A 3 18.17 22.64 -32.32
CA HIS A 3 16.72 22.76 -32.28
C HIS A 3 16.18 22.01 -31.07
N ASP A 4 15.57 22.80 -30.19
CA ASP A 4 14.44 22.53 -29.31
C ASP A 4 14.45 21.31 -28.37
N LEU A 5 14.95 21.56 -27.16
CA LEU A 5 14.55 20.87 -25.93
C LEU A 5 13.95 21.91 -24.97
N SER A 6 12.88 22.58 -25.38
CA SER A 6 12.03 23.36 -24.49
C SER A 6 10.70 22.63 -24.29
N GLY A 7 10.71 21.63 -23.40
CA GLY A 7 9.46 21.15 -22.83
C GLY A 7 8.91 22.27 -21.96
N GLU A 8 7.85 22.95 -22.42
CA GLU A 8 7.11 23.89 -21.58
C GLU A 8 6.51 23.12 -20.40
N HIS A 9 7.17 23.20 -19.24
CA HIS A 9 6.58 22.83 -17.98
C HIS A 9 5.53 23.89 -17.65
N THR A 10 4.26 23.52 -17.86
CA THR A 10 3.14 24.36 -17.44
C THR A 10 3.00 24.21 -15.93
N TYR A 11 3.53 25.16 -15.17
CA TYR A 11 3.29 25.23 -13.74
C TYR A 11 1.87 25.77 -13.52
N VAL A 12 0.97 24.88 -13.12
CA VAL A 12 -0.38 25.25 -12.67
C VAL A 12 -0.29 25.58 -11.18
N GLN A 13 -0.99 26.62 -10.76
CA GLN A 13 -1.11 26.97 -9.35
C GLN A 13 -1.92 25.86 -8.65
N TRP A 14 -1.29 25.15 -7.72
CA TRP A 14 -1.90 24.06 -6.95
C TRP A 14 -3.18 24.55 -6.25
N ASP A 15 -4.32 23.98 -6.61
CA ASP A 15 -5.66 24.36 -6.14
C ASP A 15 -6.19 23.44 -5.04
N GLY A 16 -5.38 22.48 -4.59
CA GLY A 16 -5.75 21.52 -3.55
C GLY A 16 -6.75 20.45 -4.01
N THR A 17 -7.01 20.32 -5.31
CA THR A 17 -7.95 19.32 -5.86
C THR A 17 -7.34 18.28 -6.81
N ASP A 18 -6.01 18.23 -6.92
CA ASP A 18 -5.35 17.07 -7.52
C ASP A 18 -5.44 15.90 -6.53
N ASP A 19 -6.54 15.16 -6.68
CA ASP A 19 -6.81 13.81 -6.18
C ASP A 19 -5.49 13.02 -6.17
N ILE A 20 -5.00 12.65 -4.98
CA ILE A 20 -3.85 11.73 -4.81
C ILE A 20 -4.35 10.32 -5.13
N SER A 21 -5.06 10.19 -6.25
CA SER A 21 -5.64 8.94 -6.70
C SER A 21 -4.51 7.95 -6.94
N ILE A 22 -4.71 6.74 -6.42
CA ILE A 22 -3.81 5.62 -6.65
C ILE A 22 -3.68 5.40 -8.16
N ASP A 23 -2.48 5.67 -8.73
CA ASP A 23 -2.24 5.44 -10.15
C ASP A 23 -2.41 3.96 -10.49
N SER A 24 -3.34 3.67 -11.42
CA SER A 24 -3.67 2.32 -11.85
C SER A 24 -2.46 1.55 -12.40
N ASN A 25 -1.48 2.25 -13.00
CA ASN A 25 -0.27 1.59 -13.48
C ASN A 25 0.66 1.21 -12.33
N SER A 26 0.81 2.09 -11.35
CA SER A 26 1.60 1.83 -10.14
C SER A 26 1.04 0.64 -9.33
N VAL A 27 -0.29 0.50 -9.27
CA VAL A 27 -0.94 -0.69 -8.68
C VAL A 27 -0.60 -1.94 -9.44
N LEU A 28 -0.71 -1.91 -10.78
CA LEU A 28 -0.39 -3.08 -11.61
C LEU A 28 1.08 -3.50 -11.45
N ASP A 29 1.98 -2.53 -11.35
CA ASP A 29 3.40 -2.75 -11.12
C ASP A 29 3.63 -3.39 -9.74
N ALA A 30 2.96 -2.90 -8.70
CA ALA A 30 3.08 -3.44 -7.34
C ALA A 30 2.53 -4.88 -7.20
N ILE A 31 1.41 -5.20 -7.87
CA ILE A 31 0.82 -6.55 -7.82
C ILE A 31 1.43 -7.51 -8.84
N SER A 32 2.30 -7.04 -9.73
CA SER A 32 2.88 -7.84 -10.82
C SER A 32 3.61 -9.08 -10.32
N GLU A 33 4.34 -8.99 -9.20
CA GLU A 33 5.08 -10.13 -8.66
C GLU A 33 4.14 -11.23 -8.13
N ASP A 34 3.14 -10.87 -7.33
CA ASP A 34 2.10 -11.78 -6.84
C ASP A 34 1.29 -12.40 -8.00
N LEU A 35 0.97 -11.59 -9.00
CA LEU A 35 0.24 -12.02 -10.19
C LEU A 35 1.02 -13.03 -11.02
N MET A 36 2.34 -12.87 -11.15
CA MET A 36 3.20 -13.82 -11.88
C MET A 36 3.31 -15.16 -11.17
N ARG A 37 3.22 -15.14 -9.84
CA ARG A 37 3.26 -16.33 -8.99
C ARG A 37 1.94 -17.10 -9.00
N ASP A 38 0.83 -16.43 -8.68
CA ASP A 38 -0.46 -17.09 -8.44
C ASP A 38 -1.41 -17.06 -9.65
N GLY A 39 -1.14 -16.22 -10.66
CA GLY A 39 -1.93 -16.13 -11.89
C GLY A 39 -3.32 -15.50 -11.76
N ASN A 40 -3.68 -15.02 -10.57
CA ASN A 40 -5.00 -14.51 -10.24
C ASN A 40 -4.96 -13.05 -9.77
N VAL A 41 -5.67 -12.18 -10.49
CA VAL A 41 -5.72 -10.73 -10.22
C VAL A 41 -6.48 -10.43 -8.93
N ASP A 42 -7.61 -11.09 -8.69
CA ASP A 42 -8.41 -10.89 -7.46
C ASP A 42 -7.56 -11.20 -6.21
N LEU A 43 -6.80 -12.29 -6.22
CA LEU A 43 -5.92 -12.67 -5.10
C LEU A 43 -4.75 -11.69 -4.90
N ALA A 44 -4.15 -11.20 -5.99
CA ALA A 44 -3.06 -10.24 -5.92
C ALA A 44 -3.54 -8.88 -5.36
N LEU A 45 -4.69 -8.39 -5.82
CA LEU A 45 -5.34 -7.19 -5.26
C LEU A 45 -5.74 -7.38 -3.80
N GLN A 46 -6.25 -8.56 -3.43
CA GLN A 46 -6.59 -8.89 -2.06
C GLN A 46 -5.36 -8.82 -1.13
N ARG A 47 -4.20 -9.31 -1.59
CA ARG A 47 -2.95 -9.21 -0.83
C ARG A 47 -2.50 -7.76 -0.70
N ALA A 48 -2.50 -7.00 -1.79
CA ALA A 48 -2.11 -5.59 -1.77
C ALA A 48 -3.01 -4.78 -0.83
N PHE A 49 -4.32 -5.00 -0.88
CA PHE A 49 -5.27 -4.34 0.02
C PHE A 49 -4.99 -4.69 1.50
N ARG A 50 -4.69 -5.96 1.80
CA ARG A 50 -4.50 -6.40 3.19
C ARG A 50 -3.14 -5.98 3.76
N TRP A 51 -2.08 -6.12 2.97
CA TRP A 51 -0.70 -5.98 3.43
C TRP A 51 -0.05 -4.67 3.01
N GLY A 52 -0.72 -3.86 2.19
CA GLY A 52 -0.13 -2.68 1.58
C GLY A 52 0.64 -3.02 0.30
N MET A 53 1.19 -2.00 -0.34
CA MET A 53 1.92 -2.15 -1.60
C MET A 53 3.15 -1.23 -1.67
N PRO A 54 4.27 -1.69 -2.26
CA PRO A 54 5.42 -0.82 -2.49
C PRO A 54 5.07 0.27 -3.50
N GLN A 55 5.50 1.50 -3.23
CA GLN A 55 5.26 2.66 -4.09
C GLN A 55 6.55 3.01 -4.88
N PRO A 56 6.47 3.64 -6.07
CA PRO A 56 7.64 3.88 -6.93
C PRO A 56 8.74 4.76 -6.31
N ASP A 57 8.41 5.55 -5.30
CA ASP A 57 9.34 6.41 -4.55
C ASP A 57 10.10 5.66 -3.43
N GLY A 58 9.83 4.36 -3.26
CA GLY A 58 10.41 3.53 -2.22
C GLY A 58 9.69 3.63 -0.88
N THR A 59 8.60 4.38 -0.81
CA THR A 59 7.67 4.32 0.33
C THR A 59 6.77 3.10 0.21
N TYR A 60 6.08 2.77 1.30
CA TYR A 60 5.16 1.63 1.35
C TYR A 60 3.77 2.16 1.62
N SER A 61 2.86 1.94 0.66
CA SER A 61 1.45 2.25 0.82
C SER A 61 0.86 1.33 1.88
N GLN A 62 0.13 1.92 2.81
CA GLN A 62 -0.47 1.25 3.95
C GLN A 62 -1.58 0.29 3.51
N GLY A 63 -1.65 -0.87 4.17
CA GLY A 63 -2.71 -1.85 4.00
C GLY A 63 -3.81 -1.72 5.04
N LEU A 64 -4.87 -2.52 4.87
CA LEU A 64 -5.96 -2.65 5.84
C LEU A 64 -5.44 -2.97 7.25
N ARG A 65 -4.36 -3.76 7.34
CA ARG A 65 -3.74 -4.08 8.62
C ARG A 65 -3.22 -2.84 9.34
N ASP A 66 -2.58 -1.92 8.62
CA ASP A 66 -2.03 -0.70 9.19
C ASP A 66 -3.15 0.23 9.66
N LEU A 67 -4.25 0.31 8.90
CA LEU A 67 -5.46 1.03 9.33
C LEU A 67 -6.05 0.43 10.62
N MET A 68 -6.18 -0.90 10.69
CA MET A 68 -6.67 -1.57 11.91
C MET A 68 -5.72 -1.35 13.10
N GLU A 69 -4.41 -1.35 12.87
CA GLU A 69 -3.41 -1.10 13.91
C GLU A 69 -3.50 0.34 14.42
N ARG A 70 -3.69 1.33 13.53
CA ARG A 70 -3.95 2.72 13.92
C ARG A 70 -5.24 2.88 14.70
N LEU A 71 -6.34 2.27 14.26
CA LEU A 71 -7.62 2.31 15.00
C LEU A 71 -7.48 1.70 16.38
N LYS A 72 -6.78 0.57 16.50
CA LYS A 72 -6.50 -0.06 17.77
C LYS A 72 -5.67 0.85 18.67
N GLN A 73 -4.61 1.46 18.14
CA GLN A 73 -3.76 2.39 18.89
C GLN A 73 -4.55 3.61 19.37
N GLN A 74 -5.36 4.23 18.50
CA GLN A 74 -6.22 5.36 18.88
C GLN A 74 -7.21 4.98 19.98
N ARG A 75 -7.79 3.79 19.91
CA ARG A 75 -8.68 3.27 20.96
C ARG A 75 -7.94 3.07 22.29
N GLU A 76 -6.75 2.49 22.26
CA GLU A 76 -5.91 2.30 23.45
C GLU A 76 -5.51 3.64 24.06
N GLU A 77 -5.05 4.61 23.25
CA GLU A 77 -4.70 5.97 23.70
C GLU A 77 -5.90 6.69 24.35
N LEU A 78 -7.10 6.56 23.77
CA LEU A 78 -8.32 7.12 24.35
C LEU A 78 -8.68 6.49 25.70
N LEU A 79 -8.48 5.19 25.88
CA LEU A 79 -8.78 4.50 27.14
C LEU A 79 -7.70 4.75 28.21
N GLU A 80 -6.43 4.80 27.79
CA GLU A 80 -5.28 5.10 28.66
C GLU A 80 -5.33 6.53 29.19
N GLN A 81 -5.70 7.51 28.36
CA GLN A 81 -5.79 8.92 28.77
C GLN A 81 -6.64 9.10 30.03
N PHE A 82 -7.64 8.25 30.24
CA PHE A 82 -8.57 8.35 31.36
C PHE A 82 -8.50 7.17 32.34
N ASN A 83 -7.50 6.28 32.22
CA ASN A 83 -7.32 5.07 33.03
C ASN A 83 -8.57 4.15 33.07
N PHE A 84 -9.39 4.16 32.01
CA PHE A 84 -10.67 3.43 31.99
C PHE A 84 -10.50 1.90 31.89
N ASP A 85 -9.31 1.42 31.53
CA ASP A 85 -9.01 -0.01 31.38
C ASP A 85 -9.25 -0.81 32.68
N SER A 86 -9.02 -0.17 33.84
CA SER A 86 -9.27 -0.76 35.16
C SER A 86 -10.71 -0.64 35.66
N VAL A 87 -11.47 0.33 35.14
CA VAL A 87 -12.85 0.67 35.57
C VAL A 87 -13.89 -0.18 34.81
N LEU A 88 -13.55 -0.63 33.61
CA LEU A 88 -14.49 -1.31 32.71
C LEU A 88 -14.55 -2.84 32.86
N GLY A 89 -13.64 -3.47 33.62
CA GLY A 89 -13.51 -4.94 33.65
C GLY A 89 -14.80 -5.68 34.07
N ASP A 90 -15.50 -5.18 35.08
CA ASP A 90 -16.65 -5.87 35.69
C ASP A 90 -18.02 -5.34 35.22
N ILE A 91 -18.04 -4.21 34.52
CA ILE A 91 -19.27 -3.49 34.14
C ILE A 91 -20.09 -4.27 33.09
N PRO A 92 -19.50 -4.81 32.00
CA PRO A 92 -20.25 -5.58 31.00
C PRO A 92 -20.95 -6.80 31.60
N GLN A 93 -20.31 -7.47 32.56
CA GLN A 93 -20.87 -8.65 33.23
C GLN A 93 -22.06 -8.25 34.13
N ARG A 94 -21.88 -7.27 35.01
CA ARG A 94 -22.96 -6.79 35.89
C ARG A 94 -24.15 -6.25 35.10
N LEU A 95 -23.90 -5.55 34.00
CA LEU A 95 -24.95 -5.03 33.13
C LEU A 95 -25.72 -6.16 32.44
N SER A 96 -25.04 -7.23 32.04
CA SER A 96 -25.68 -8.42 31.47
C SER A 96 -26.54 -9.13 32.51
N ASP A 97 -26.06 -9.29 33.75
CA ASP A 97 -26.82 -9.90 34.85
C ASP A 97 -28.11 -9.10 35.18
N ILE A 98 -28.04 -7.76 35.12
CA ILE A 98 -29.19 -6.86 35.30
C ILE A 98 -30.20 -7.03 34.16
N ILE A 99 -29.74 -7.04 32.90
CA ILE A 99 -30.59 -7.22 31.72
C ILE A 99 -31.26 -8.60 31.76
N ASP A 100 -30.52 -9.65 32.11
CA ASP A 100 -31.06 -11.00 32.23
C ASP A 100 -32.13 -11.10 33.33
N THR A 101 -31.91 -10.44 34.47
CA THR A 101 -32.90 -10.38 35.56
C THR A 101 -34.18 -9.68 35.13
N GLU A 102 -34.06 -8.55 34.43
CA GLU A 102 -35.21 -7.80 33.90
C GLU A 102 -35.95 -8.61 32.82
N GLN A 103 -35.23 -9.22 31.86
CA GLN A 103 -35.83 -10.06 30.81
C GLN A 103 -36.60 -11.23 31.41
N ASN A 104 -36.02 -11.94 32.38
CA ASN A 104 -36.68 -13.05 33.07
C ASN A 104 -37.96 -12.60 33.82
N THR A 105 -37.94 -11.42 34.44
CA THR A 105 -39.12 -10.86 35.12
C THR A 105 -40.19 -10.42 34.12
N VAL A 106 -39.81 -9.82 33.00
CA VAL A 106 -40.73 -9.44 31.92
C VAL A 106 -41.39 -10.67 31.32
N ASP A 107 -40.62 -11.69 30.95
CA ASP A 107 -41.13 -12.95 30.38
C ASP A 107 -42.06 -13.68 31.37
N SER A 108 -41.68 -13.75 32.65
CA SER A 108 -42.52 -14.34 33.70
C SER A 108 -43.85 -13.59 33.88
N ARG A 109 -43.88 -12.26 33.72
CA ARG A 109 -45.12 -11.47 33.79
C ARG A 109 -45.99 -11.60 32.54
N ILE A 110 -45.38 -11.73 31.35
CA ILE A 110 -46.10 -12.04 30.10
C ILE A 110 -46.78 -13.41 30.22
N ASP A 111 -46.08 -14.42 30.75
CA ASP A 111 -46.62 -15.76 30.98
C ASP A 111 -47.75 -15.76 32.02
N ALA A 112 -47.59 -15.03 33.13
CA ALA A 112 -48.65 -14.87 34.13
C ALA A 112 -49.90 -14.16 33.57
N ALA A 113 -49.70 -13.13 32.73
CA ALA A 113 -50.77 -12.45 31.99
C ALA A 113 -51.41 -13.33 30.89
N SER A 114 -50.91 -14.56 30.68
CA SER A 114 -51.45 -15.55 29.74
C SER A 114 -52.34 -16.62 30.39
N GLY A 115 -52.43 -16.64 31.73
CA GLY A 115 -53.21 -17.64 32.48
C GLY A 115 -54.73 -17.37 32.56
N PRO A 116 -55.58 -18.40 32.74
CA PRO A 116 -57.03 -18.24 32.82
C PRO A 116 -57.47 -17.72 34.21
N GLN A 117 -57.87 -16.44 34.32
CA GLN A 117 -58.54 -15.91 35.53
C GLN A 117 -59.28 -14.57 35.30
N ASP A 118 -60.36 -14.38 36.09
CA ASP A 118 -61.52 -13.45 36.01
C ASP A 118 -61.27 -11.92 36.05
N GLU A 119 -60.29 -11.38 35.32
CA GLU A 119 -60.12 -9.92 35.15
C GLU A 119 -60.56 -9.41 33.77
N SER A 120 -60.93 -8.13 33.67
CA SER A 120 -61.40 -7.44 32.46
C SER A 120 -60.41 -7.60 31.28
N ASP A 121 -60.90 -8.10 30.14
CA ASP A 121 -60.11 -8.38 28.93
C ASP A 121 -59.28 -7.17 28.44
N ASP A 122 -59.82 -5.95 28.54
CA ASP A 122 -59.22 -4.71 28.00
C ASP A 122 -57.97 -4.24 28.80
N ASP A 123 -57.92 -4.48 30.12
CA ASP A 123 -56.77 -4.08 30.94
C ASP A 123 -55.59 -5.06 30.81
N ARG A 124 -55.89 -6.36 30.60
CA ARG A 124 -54.87 -7.40 30.38
C ARG A 124 -54.22 -7.28 29.01
N GLU A 125 -54.99 -6.93 27.98
CA GLU A 125 -54.47 -6.71 26.63
C GLU A 125 -53.50 -5.52 26.61
N ARG A 126 -53.84 -4.41 27.28
CA ARG A 126 -52.95 -3.24 27.44
C ARG A 126 -51.68 -3.56 28.22
N LEU A 127 -51.78 -4.36 29.28
CA LEU A 127 -50.61 -4.76 30.07
C LEU A 127 -49.68 -5.67 29.27
N ARG A 128 -50.22 -6.59 28.47
CA ARG A 128 -49.41 -7.41 27.54
C ARG A 128 -48.73 -6.57 26.48
N GLU A 129 -49.47 -5.67 25.83
CA GLU A 129 -48.89 -4.79 24.81
C GLU A 129 -47.76 -3.93 25.39
N TYR A 130 -47.90 -3.47 26.64
CA TYR A 130 -46.84 -2.78 27.37
C TYR A 130 -45.61 -3.66 27.64
N LEU A 131 -45.80 -4.90 28.10
CA LEU A 131 -44.71 -5.83 28.40
C LEU A 131 -44.01 -6.35 27.12
N ASP A 132 -44.74 -6.59 26.04
CA ASP A 132 -44.18 -6.98 24.75
C ASP A 132 -43.29 -5.85 24.19
N LYS A 133 -43.73 -4.59 24.27
CA LYS A 133 -42.89 -3.42 23.91
C LYS A 133 -41.61 -3.34 24.74
N LYS A 134 -41.68 -3.69 26.03
CA LYS A 134 -40.52 -3.72 26.92
C LYS A 134 -39.56 -4.86 26.57
N ARG A 135 -40.08 -6.05 26.25
CA ARG A 135 -39.27 -7.17 25.76
C ARG A 135 -38.56 -6.83 24.44
N ASP A 136 -39.29 -6.26 23.49
CA ASP A 136 -38.73 -5.85 22.20
C ASP A 136 -37.63 -4.79 22.37
N PHE A 137 -37.82 -3.85 23.30
CA PHE A 137 -36.79 -2.87 23.66
C PHE A 137 -35.52 -3.52 24.23
N LEU A 138 -35.66 -4.46 25.16
CA LEU A 138 -34.52 -5.18 25.76
C LEU A 138 -33.76 -6.05 24.74
N GLN A 139 -34.44 -6.54 23.69
CA GLN A 139 -33.82 -7.29 22.60
C GLN A 139 -33.12 -6.40 21.56
N GLN A 140 -33.53 -5.14 21.43
CA GLN A 140 -32.95 -4.16 20.50
C GLN A 140 -31.83 -3.32 21.13
N LEU A 141 -31.38 -3.65 22.34
CA LEU A 141 -30.30 -2.94 23.00
C LEU A 141 -28.99 -3.03 22.20
N PRO A 142 -28.19 -1.95 22.16
CA PRO A 142 -26.86 -1.98 21.56
C PRO A 142 -25.99 -3.12 22.12
N PRO A 143 -25.06 -3.69 21.33
CA PRO A 143 -24.19 -4.74 21.81
C PRO A 143 -23.16 -4.24 22.84
N ASP A 144 -22.88 -2.94 22.85
CA ASP A 144 -21.86 -2.30 23.68
C ASP A 144 -22.40 -1.84 25.05
N ALA A 145 -21.55 -1.95 26.08
CA ALA A 145 -21.92 -1.57 27.45
C ALA A 145 -22.33 -0.08 27.58
N PRO A 146 -21.66 0.89 26.93
CA PRO A 146 -22.05 2.30 27.00
C PRO A 146 -23.43 2.56 26.36
N GLY A 147 -23.67 2.03 25.16
CA GLY A 147 -24.96 2.13 24.47
C GLY A 147 -26.11 1.50 25.25
N ARG A 148 -25.87 0.37 25.93
CA ARG A 148 -26.83 -0.25 26.85
C ARG A 148 -27.14 0.64 28.05
N ILE A 149 -26.12 1.19 28.72
CA ILE A 149 -26.32 2.11 29.87
C ILE A 149 -27.09 3.36 29.45
N SER A 150 -26.73 3.96 28.32
CA SER A 150 -27.42 5.15 27.77
C SER A 150 -28.89 4.86 27.46
N SER A 151 -29.17 3.69 26.88
CA SER A 151 -30.54 3.23 26.55
C SER A 151 -31.36 2.86 27.79
N LEU A 152 -30.71 2.33 28.83
CA LEU A 152 -31.36 1.92 30.10
C LEU A 152 -31.55 3.09 31.08
N LYS A 153 -30.82 4.21 30.93
CA LYS A 153 -30.98 5.41 31.76
C LYS A 153 -32.43 5.98 31.76
N PRO A 154 -33.13 6.09 30.61
CA PRO A 154 -34.54 6.48 30.59
C PRO A 154 -35.53 5.30 30.76
N TYR A 155 -35.06 4.07 31.01
CA TYR A 155 -35.89 2.88 31.03
C TYR A 155 -36.53 2.63 32.41
N ASP A 156 -37.86 2.58 32.45
CA ASP A 156 -38.59 2.15 33.65
C ASP A 156 -38.53 0.63 33.82
N PHE A 157 -37.78 0.17 34.83
CA PHE A 157 -37.64 -1.25 35.16
C PHE A 157 -38.94 -1.85 35.72
N VAL A 158 -39.29 -3.01 35.20
CA VAL A 158 -40.43 -3.83 35.64
C VAL A 158 -40.08 -4.54 36.95
N ASP A 159 -38.82 -4.98 37.07
CA ASP A 159 -38.24 -5.56 38.27
C ASP A 159 -37.63 -4.51 39.21
N ARG A 160 -37.97 -4.60 40.51
CA ARG A 160 -37.46 -3.66 41.52
C ARG A 160 -36.00 -3.90 41.88
N GLN A 161 -35.53 -5.15 41.81
CA GLN A 161 -34.16 -5.51 42.12
C GLN A 161 -33.24 -5.11 40.96
N ALA A 162 -33.63 -5.39 39.71
CA ALA A 162 -32.87 -4.96 38.53
C ALA A 162 -32.68 -3.43 38.48
N GLY A 163 -33.73 -2.66 38.81
CA GLY A 163 -33.65 -1.21 38.89
C GLY A 163 -32.69 -0.72 39.99
N GLN A 164 -32.69 -1.35 41.17
CA GLN A 164 -31.77 -1.01 42.27
C GLN A 164 -30.32 -1.35 41.92
N ASP A 165 -30.10 -2.51 41.29
CA ASP A 165 -28.77 -2.97 40.89
C ASP A 165 -28.19 -2.07 39.77
N PHE A 166 -29.04 -1.56 38.87
CA PHE A 166 -28.66 -0.57 37.85
C PHE A 166 -28.29 0.79 38.46
N GLU A 167 -29.09 1.30 39.40
CA GLU A 167 -28.79 2.55 40.09
C GLU A 167 -27.48 2.46 40.90
N ALA A 168 -27.24 1.32 41.56
CA ALA A 168 -25.99 1.05 42.26
C ALA A 168 -24.78 0.97 41.30
N LEU A 169 -24.96 0.39 40.10
CA LEU A 169 -23.93 0.35 39.07
C LEU A 169 -23.57 1.75 38.57
N LEU A 170 -24.57 2.61 38.36
CA LEU A 170 -24.34 4.00 37.93
C LEU A 170 -23.56 4.81 38.97
N GLN A 171 -23.89 4.66 40.26
CA GLN A 171 -23.19 5.33 41.35
C GLN A 171 -21.72 4.87 41.45
N ASP A 172 -21.49 3.56 41.35
CA ASP A 172 -20.15 2.98 41.40
C ASP A 172 -19.30 3.44 40.19
N LEU A 173 -19.86 3.39 38.98
CA LEU A 173 -19.22 3.92 37.78
C LEU A 173 -18.87 5.41 37.94
N GLN A 174 -19.79 6.24 38.42
CA GLN A 174 -19.55 7.67 38.64
C GLN A 174 -18.42 7.91 39.66
N GLN A 175 -18.38 7.13 40.74
CA GLN A 175 -17.32 7.22 41.73
C GLN A 175 -15.96 6.81 41.16
N GLN A 176 -15.91 5.74 40.37
CA GLN A 176 -14.68 5.25 39.76
C GLN A 176 -14.15 6.22 38.69
N VAL A 177 -15.03 6.73 37.81
CA VAL A 177 -14.69 7.74 36.79
C VAL A 177 -14.17 9.02 37.43
N SER A 178 -14.86 9.56 38.45
CA SER A 178 -14.42 10.78 39.13
C SER A 178 -13.06 10.59 39.84
N ASN A 179 -12.83 9.43 40.44
CA ASN A 179 -11.54 9.09 41.04
C ASN A 179 -10.42 8.97 39.99
N ALA A 180 -10.69 8.34 38.83
CA ALA A 180 -9.74 8.20 37.74
C ALA A 180 -9.37 9.57 37.12
N LEU A 181 -10.37 10.42 36.88
CA LEU A 181 -10.17 11.81 36.42
C LEU A 181 -9.37 12.64 37.44
N PHE A 182 -9.66 12.50 38.74
CA PHE A 182 -8.91 13.18 39.79
C PHE A 182 -7.46 12.71 39.86
N GLN A 183 -7.20 11.40 39.75
CA GLN A 183 -5.85 10.86 39.70
C GLN A 183 -5.09 11.31 38.46
N ASN A 184 -5.74 11.40 37.30
CA ASN A 184 -5.15 11.96 36.08
C ASN A 184 -4.82 13.45 36.26
N LEU A 185 -5.74 14.24 36.83
CA LEU A 185 -5.51 15.65 37.12
C LEU A 185 -4.35 15.85 38.12
N MET A 186 -4.29 15.04 39.17
CA MET A 186 -3.16 15.03 40.12
C MET A 186 -1.88 14.49 39.49
N GLY A 187 -1.97 13.58 38.52
CA GLY A 187 -0.84 13.06 37.75
C GLY A 187 -0.24 14.13 36.84
N SER A 188 -1.07 14.84 36.06
CA SER A 188 -0.62 15.94 35.21
C SER A 188 -0.07 17.13 36.00
N LEU A 189 -0.66 17.48 37.14
CA LEU A 189 -0.15 18.52 38.03
C LEU A 189 1.07 18.06 38.85
N GLY A 190 1.12 16.78 39.23
CA GLY A 190 2.15 16.19 40.09
C GLY A 190 3.39 15.70 39.34
N GLN A 191 3.29 15.38 38.05
CA GLN A 191 4.42 15.01 37.20
C GLN A 191 5.27 16.23 36.81
N GLY A 192 4.75 17.46 37.00
CA GLY A 192 5.55 18.69 37.09
C GLY A 192 6.05 19.05 38.51
N GLY A 193 5.74 18.23 39.51
CA GLY A 193 5.90 18.57 40.93
C GLY A 193 6.67 17.57 41.79
N ASN A 194 7.19 16.48 41.23
CA ASN A 194 7.93 15.48 42.01
C ASN A 194 9.33 15.19 41.44
N GLY A 195 10.17 16.22 41.47
CA GLY A 195 11.59 16.12 41.12
C GLY A 195 12.35 17.41 41.40
N GLY A 196 12.80 17.61 42.64
CA GLY A 196 13.85 18.58 43.00
C GLY A 196 13.44 20.06 42.94
N GLY A 197 13.46 20.73 44.11
CA GLY A 197 13.19 22.17 44.19
C GLY A 197 14.11 23.00 43.28
N GLY A 198 13.51 23.70 42.32
CA GLY A 198 14.22 24.63 41.43
C GLY A 198 13.36 25.18 40.29
N GLU A 199 12.57 24.35 39.61
CA GLU A 199 11.91 24.74 38.35
C GLU A 199 10.46 25.23 38.50
N SER A 200 9.74 24.84 39.56
CA SER A 200 8.35 25.29 39.78
C SER A 200 8.20 26.81 39.95
N GLY A 201 9.27 27.51 40.35
CA GLY A 201 9.30 28.98 40.41
C GLY A 201 9.40 29.63 39.02
N GLN A 202 10.11 29.00 38.08
CA GLN A 202 10.33 29.53 36.73
C GLN A 202 9.07 29.41 35.86
N SER A 203 8.37 28.26 35.88
CA SER A 203 7.12 28.09 35.13
C SER A 203 6.00 29.03 35.61
N MET A 204 6.04 29.44 36.88
CA MET A 204 5.03 30.31 37.47
C MET A 204 5.34 31.81 37.26
N GLU A 205 6.62 32.18 37.24
CA GLU A 205 7.05 33.51 36.76
C GLU A 205 6.74 33.69 35.26
N GLU A 206 6.91 32.65 34.45
CA GLU A 206 6.52 32.64 33.04
C GLU A 206 5.01 32.81 32.85
N MET A 207 4.19 32.13 33.65
CA MET A 207 2.73 32.32 33.66
C MET A 207 2.36 33.77 34.05
N GLY A 208 3.06 34.36 35.02
CA GLY A 208 2.85 35.76 35.40
C GLY A 208 3.22 36.74 34.28
N ALA A 209 4.34 36.50 33.60
CA ALA A 209 4.73 37.29 32.44
C ALA A 209 3.75 37.13 31.27
N PHE A 210 3.21 35.94 31.05
CA PHE A 210 2.19 35.66 30.05
C PHE A 210 0.88 36.41 30.36
N LEU A 211 0.34 36.25 31.57
CA LEU A 211 -0.90 36.93 31.99
C LEU A 211 -0.77 38.44 31.89
N LYS A 212 0.40 38.97 32.26
CA LYS A 212 0.71 40.39 32.13
C LYS A 212 0.73 40.85 30.66
N ASP A 213 1.44 40.15 29.77
CA ASP A 213 1.50 40.50 28.34
C ASP A 213 0.12 40.40 27.68
N VAL A 214 -0.69 39.41 28.05
CA VAL A 214 -2.07 39.24 27.59
C VAL A 214 -2.96 40.39 28.10
N ASN A 215 -2.86 40.74 29.38
CA ASN A 215 -3.61 41.85 29.96
C ASN A 215 -3.24 43.18 29.29
N ASP A 216 -1.96 43.44 29.08
CA ASP A 216 -1.46 44.66 28.46
C ASP A 216 -1.90 44.75 26.98
N THR A 217 -1.96 43.63 26.26
CA THR A 217 -2.48 43.53 24.88
C THR A 217 -3.98 43.87 24.83
N ILE A 218 -4.78 43.33 25.76
CA ILE A 218 -6.21 43.61 25.84
C ILE A 218 -6.46 45.07 26.26
N ASP A 219 -5.66 45.59 27.19
CA ASP A 219 -5.74 46.98 27.66
C ASP A 219 -5.43 47.99 26.53
N GLN A 220 -4.40 47.74 25.72
CA GLN A 220 -4.04 48.56 24.55
C GLN A 220 -5.18 48.62 23.53
N HIS A 221 -5.77 47.46 23.22
CA HIS A 221 -6.92 47.37 22.32
C HIS A 221 -8.14 48.16 22.83
N ARG A 222 -8.43 48.08 24.14
CA ARG A 222 -9.52 48.84 24.78
C ARG A 222 -9.29 50.35 24.77
N GLN A 223 -8.04 50.79 24.73
CA GLN A 223 -7.65 52.20 24.64
C GLN A 223 -7.66 52.72 23.19
N GLY A 224 -7.93 51.85 22.20
CA GLY A 224 -7.95 52.19 20.79
C GLY A 224 -6.56 52.20 20.13
N GLU A 225 -5.56 51.62 20.78
CA GLU A 225 -4.22 51.43 20.24
C GLU A 225 -4.14 50.10 19.47
N GLN A 226 -3.23 49.97 18.48
CA GLN A 226 -2.97 48.71 17.79
C GLN A 226 -1.93 47.89 18.56
N PRO A 227 -2.31 46.77 19.21
CA PRO A 227 -1.36 45.98 19.97
C PRO A 227 -0.45 45.13 19.06
N ASP A 228 0.77 44.87 19.54
CA ASP A 228 1.77 44.05 18.86
C ASP A 228 1.49 42.55 19.06
N LEU A 229 0.58 42.01 18.24
CA LEU A 229 0.21 40.60 18.24
C LEU A 229 1.34 39.68 17.73
N GLU A 230 2.27 40.19 16.92
CA GLU A 230 3.42 39.40 16.46
C GLU A 230 4.37 39.10 17.62
N ARG A 231 4.63 40.07 18.49
CA ARG A 231 5.42 39.86 19.70
C ARG A 231 4.75 38.87 20.66
N LEU A 232 3.43 38.95 20.82
CA LEU A 232 2.68 38.00 21.66
C LEU A 232 2.75 36.58 21.09
N ASN A 233 2.51 36.41 19.79
CA ASN A 233 2.56 35.12 19.11
C ASN A 233 3.97 34.50 19.12
N ASN A 234 5.01 35.31 18.89
CA ASN A 234 6.39 34.81 18.90
C ASN A 234 6.84 34.36 20.29
N ARG A 235 6.38 35.04 21.34
CA ARG A 235 6.76 34.74 22.72
C ARG A 235 5.92 33.63 23.34
N TRP A 236 4.62 33.61 23.06
CA TRP A 236 3.64 32.77 23.76
C TRP A 236 2.78 31.88 22.85
N GLY A 237 3.13 31.74 21.56
CA GLY A 237 2.37 30.94 20.60
C GLY A 237 2.18 29.48 20.98
N HIS A 238 3.17 28.89 21.68
CA HIS A 238 3.07 27.53 22.23
C HIS A 238 2.02 27.44 23.35
N MET A 239 1.90 28.46 24.21
CA MET A 239 0.87 28.51 25.25
C MET A 239 -0.51 28.87 24.70
N LEU A 240 -0.59 29.71 23.65
CA LEU A 240 -1.86 30.09 23.02
C LEU A 240 -2.46 29.00 22.11
N GLY A 241 -1.73 27.90 21.87
CA GLY A 241 -2.19 26.79 21.04
C GLY A 241 -2.22 27.14 19.55
N GLY A 242 -1.29 27.97 19.09
CA GLY A 242 -1.21 28.44 17.71
C GLY A 242 -1.17 29.97 17.60
N ARG A 243 -1.00 30.47 16.37
CA ARG A 243 -0.99 31.91 16.06
C ARG A 243 -2.39 32.49 16.27
N VAL A 244 -2.45 33.73 16.77
CA VAL A 244 -3.67 34.51 16.94
C VAL A 244 -3.62 35.74 16.03
N ASP A 245 -4.65 35.93 15.21
CA ASP A 245 -4.65 36.97 14.17
C ASP A 245 -5.40 38.26 14.62
N SER A 246 -6.17 38.21 15.71
CA SER A 246 -6.84 39.39 16.29
C SER A 246 -6.98 39.34 17.81
N VAL A 247 -7.17 40.51 18.46
CA VAL A 247 -7.38 40.58 19.92
C VAL A 247 -8.72 39.98 20.30
N GLU A 248 -9.74 40.09 19.46
CA GLU A 248 -11.03 39.43 19.63
C GLU A 248 -10.88 37.90 19.66
N GLU A 249 -10.09 37.34 18.75
CA GLU A 249 -9.78 35.92 18.73
C GLU A 249 -8.99 35.49 19.98
N LEU A 250 -8.05 36.31 20.45
CA LEU A 250 -7.33 36.09 21.71
C LEU A 250 -8.31 35.98 22.89
N ILE A 251 -9.23 36.95 23.00
CA ILE A 251 -10.25 37.00 24.04
C ILE A 251 -11.17 35.76 23.95
N GLN A 252 -11.61 35.40 22.75
CA GLN A 252 -12.49 34.26 22.53
C GLN A 252 -11.82 32.93 22.92
N ARG A 253 -10.54 32.73 22.54
CA ARG A 253 -9.77 31.53 22.93
C ARG A 253 -9.56 31.45 24.44
N LEU A 254 -9.26 32.56 25.10
CA LEU A 254 -9.10 32.61 26.56
C LEU A 254 -10.42 32.34 27.29
N GLN A 255 -11.54 32.88 26.80
CA GLN A 255 -12.87 32.60 27.33
C GLN A 255 -13.25 31.12 27.16
N SER A 256 -12.98 30.53 25.99
CA SER A 256 -13.22 29.11 25.73
C SER A 256 -12.45 28.22 26.69
N ARG A 257 -11.16 28.50 26.92
CA ARG A 257 -10.33 27.71 27.84
C ARG A 257 -10.76 27.85 29.29
N MET A 258 -11.15 29.06 29.73
CA MET A 258 -11.69 29.26 31.07
C MET A 258 -13.05 28.59 31.26
N ALA A 259 -13.88 28.52 30.22
CA ALA A 259 -15.12 27.74 30.24
C ALA A 259 -14.80 26.25 30.42
N SER A 260 -13.92 25.67 29.60
CA SER A 260 -13.50 24.27 29.74
C SER A 260 -12.90 23.96 31.11
N ALA A 261 -12.10 24.86 31.69
CA ALA A 261 -11.54 24.69 33.03
C ALA A 261 -12.62 24.73 34.13
N ARG A 262 -13.65 25.58 33.99
CA ARG A 262 -14.80 25.60 34.90
C ARG A 262 -15.64 24.34 34.77
N ASP A 263 -15.82 23.85 33.55
CA ASP A 263 -16.55 22.61 33.28
C ASP A 263 -15.82 21.44 33.95
N LEU A 264 -14.50 21.32 33.79
CA LEU A 264 -13.68 20.33 34.50
C LEU A 264 -13.76 20.46 36.03
N MET A 265 -13.73 21.69 36.57
CA MET A 265 -13.90 21.91 38.02
C MET A 265 -15.31 21.55 38.51
N SER A 266 -16.33 21.70 37.66
CA SER A 266 -17.68 21.28 37.96
C SER A 266 -17.85 19.76 37.98
N MET A 267 -16.99 19.02 37.24
CA MET A 267 -16.96 17.56 37.14
C MET A 267 -16.38 16.86 38.39
N LEU A 268 -15.68 17.58 39.27
CA LEU A 268 -15.09 17.03 40.51
C LEU A 268 -16.13 16.96 41.65
N SER A 269 -15.95 16.06 42.61
CA SER A 269 -16.79 16.04 43.83
C SER A 269 -16.59 17.31 44.68
N PRO A 270 -17.53 17.69 45.55
CA PRO A 270 -17.39 18.87 46.41
C PRO A 270 -16.10 18.87 47.25
N GLU A 271 -15.69 17.70 47.74
CA GLU A 271 -14.47 17.53 48.51
C GLU A 271 -13.21 17.66 47.64
N GLN A 272 -13.20 17.06 46.45
CA GLN A 272 -12.09 17.17 45.49
C GLN A 272 -11.96 18.61 44.97
N ARG A 273 -13.08 19.31 44.70
CA ARG A 273 -13.07 20.73 44.33
C ARG A 273 -12.43 21.58 45.40
N ALA A 274 -12.79 21.37 46.68
CA ALA A 274 -12.20 22.11 47.80
C ALA A 274 -10.69 21.83 47.94
N ALA A 275 -10.26 20.58 47.69
CA ALA A 275 -8.85 20.21 47.68
C ALA A 275 -8.07 20.89 46.54
N VAL A 276 -8.59 20.86 45.30
CA VAL A 276 -7.96 21.52 44.14
C VAL A 276 -7.97 23.04 44.31
N GLN A 277 -9.07 23.63 44.79
CA GLN A 277 -9.16 25.07 45.05
C GLN A 277 -8.17 25.53 46.12
N SER A 278 -7.94 24.73 47.17
CA SER A 278 -6.98 25.09 48.21
C SER A 278 -5.53 25.04 47.70
N LEU A 279 -5.19 24.03 46.90
CA LEU A 279 -3.89 23.93 46.23
C LEU A 279 -3.68 25.07 45.22
N MET A 280 -4.69 25.38 44.42
CA MET A 280 -4.63 26.47 43.43
C MET A 280 -4.52 27.83 44.10
N ALA A 281 -5.27 28.07 45.18
CA ALA A 281 -5.18 29.30 45.96
C ALA A 281 -3.78 29.48 46.56
N GLN A 282 -3.21 28.41 47.12
CA GLN A 282 -1.86 28.41 47.66
C GLN A 282 -0.79 28.66 46.57
N ALA A 283 -0.95 28.06 45.40
CA ALA A 283 -0.07 28.28 44.25
C ALA A 283 -0.14 29.73 43.74
N ILE A 284 -1.33 30.29 43.58
CA ILE A 284 -1.55 31.68 43.12
C ILE A 284 -0.98 32.69 44.12
N GLU A 285 -1.18 32.47 45.42
CA GLU A 285 -0.66 33.33 46.48
C GLU A 285 0.86 33.30 46.54
N SER A 286 1.47 32.12 46.39
CA SER A 286 2.93 31.95 46.41
C SER A 286 3.66 32.65 45.25
N ALA A 287 2.95 32.91 44.14
CA ALA A 287 3.54 33.43 42.91
C ALA A 287 3.12 34.86 42.55
N GLY A 288 2.31 35.52 43.37
CA GLY A 288 1.87 36.89 43.12
C GLY A 288 0.98 37.08 41.88
N LEU A 289 0.40 35.99 41.33
CA LEU A 289 -0.44 36.04 40.12
C LEU A 289 -1.83 36.62 40.37
N GLY A 290 -2.24 36.75 41.62
CA GLY A 290 -3.58 37.18 42.00
C GLY A 290 -3.98 38.52 41.37
N SER A 291 -3.05 39.47 41.26
CA SER A 291 -3.32 40.78 40.65
C SER A 291 -3.53 40.72 39.15
N GLU A 292 -2.76 39.90 38.42
CA GLU A 292 -2.89 39.76 36.97
C GLU A 292 -4.13 38.95 36.58
N LEU A 293 -4.49 37.92 37.35
CA LEU A 293 -5.75 37.19 37.15
C LEU A 293 -6.97 38.08 37.39
N GLN A 294 -6.90 38.95 38.40
CA GLN A 294 -7.97 39.90 38.66
C GLN A 294 -8.10 40.95 37.53
N ARG A 295 -6.98 41.44 36.97
CA ARG A 295 -6.98 42.30 35.78
C ARG A 295 -7.57 41.59 34.57
N LEU A 296 -7.19 40.33 34.33
CA LEU A 296 -7.72 39.52 33.23
C LEU A 296 -9.23 39.32 33.35
N GLN A 297 -9.73 39.05 34.56
CA GLN A 297 -11.17 38.92 34.80
C GLN A 297 -11.93 40.23 34.54
N GLN A 298 -11.32 41.38 34.85
CA GLN A 298 -11.90 42.70 34.53
C GLN A 298 -11.85 43.02 33.02
N ASN A 299 -10.85 42.49 32.32
CA ASN A 299 -10.63 42.70 30.90
C ASN A 299 -11.50 41.83 29.99
N LEU A 300 -11.78 40.61 30.42
CA LEU A 300 -12.65 39.70 29.69
C LEU A 300 -14.14 39.93 29.97
N GLY A 301 -14.47 40.87 30.88
CA GLY A 301 -15.83 41.16 31.33
C GLY A 301 -16.49 39.98 32.07
N PRO A 302 -17.73 40.14 32.57
CA PRO A 302 -18.53 38.97 32.90
C PRO A 302 -18.69 38.14 31.62
N VAL A 303 -18.11 36.94 31.61
CA VAL A 303 -18.26 35.99 30.51
C VAL A 303 -19.74 35.65 30.40
N TYR A 304 -20.46 36.35 29.54
CA TYR A 304 -21.84 36.07 29.19
C TYR A 304 -21.85 34.91 28.20
N GLY A 305 -21.73 33.69 28.75
CA GLY A 305 -22.13 32.46 28.07
C GLY A 305 -23.46 32.01 28.65
N SER A 306 -24.53 32.17 27.85
CA SER A 306 -25.85 31.54 27.89
C SER A 306 -26.58 31.35 29.23
N GLY A 307 -27.79 31.88 29.30
CA GLY A 307 -28.65 31.88 30.48
C GLY A 307 -28.84 30.50 31.11
N MET A 308 -28.24 30.33 32.28
CA MET A 308 -28.83 29.57 33.36
C MET A 308 -28.65 30.41 34.61
N GLU A 309 -29.75 30.85 35.23
CA GLU A 309 -29.69 31.28 36.62
C GLU A 309 -28.96 30.19 37.44
N PRO A 310 -28.20 30.54 38.48
CA PRO A 310 -27.70 29.52 39.41
C PRO A 310 -28.92 28.85 40.06
N ASN A 311 -29.37 27.75 39.46
CA ASN A 311 -30.47 26.98 39.99
C ASN A 311 -29.94 26.27 41.25
N PRO A 312 -30.45 26.54 42.47
CA PRO A 312 -29.80 26.12 43.72
C PRO A 312 -29.90 24.62 44.05
N SER A 313 -30.17 23.73 43.09
CA SER A 313 -30.36 22.31 43.39
C SER A 313 -30.14 21.40 42.18
N GLY A 314 -29.08 20.58 42.22
CA GLY A 314 -29.19 19.16 41.83
C GLY A 314 -28.53 18.65 40.53
N TYR A 315 -27.72 19.42 39.80
CA TYR A 315 -27.21 18.94 38.48
C TYR A 315 -25.70 19.13 38.23
N GLY A 316 -24.89 19.29 39.28
CA GLY A 316 -23.42 19.25 39.15
C GLY A 316 -22.86 17.82 39.00
N GLU A 317 -23.68 16.79 39.21
CA GLU A 317 -23.25 15.38 39.22
C GLU A 317 -23.35 14.68 37.85
N GLN A 318 -24.05 15.25 36.86
CA GLN A 318 -24.38 14.53 35.62
C GLN A 318 -23.37 14.74 34.48
N VAL A 319 -22.70 15.89 34.46
CA VAL A 319 -21.78 16.28 33.37
C VAL A 319 -20.53 15.38 33.30
N SER A 320 -20.07 14.83 34.43
CA SER A 320 -18.88 13.95 34.47
C SER A 320 -19.13 12.56 33.88
N LEU A 321 -20.34 12.01 34.09
CA LEU A 321 -20.73 10.72 33.54
C LEU A 321 -20.97 10.84 32.04
N ASP A 322 -21.66 11.88 31.57
CA ASP A 322 -21.97 12.03 30.14
C ASP A 322 -20.69 12.16 29.27
N VAL A 323 -19.64 12.85 29.77
CA VAL A 323 -18.34 12.91 29.09
C VAL A 323 -17.65 11.54 29.04
N ALA A 324 -17.64 10.81 30.15
CA ALA A 324 -17.09 9.45 30.18
C ALA A 324 -17.87 8.51 29.25
N MET A 325 -19.20 8.61 29.22
CA MET A 325 -20.06 7.85 28.33
C MET A 325 -19.76 8.14 26.86
N ASN A 326 -19.51 9.39 26.48
CA ASN A 326 -19.12 9.75 25.11
C ASN A 326 -17.76 9.14 24.72
N VAL A 327 -16.76 9.16 25.62
CA VAL A 327 -15.45 8.54 25.36
C VAL A 327 -15.58 7.03 25.21
N LEU A 328 -16.36 6.39 26.08
CA LEU A 328 -16.59 4.96 26.04
C LEU A 328 -17.40 4.53 24.81
N GLU A 329 -18.43 5.31 24.44
CA GLU A 329 -19.19 5.09 23.22
C GLU A 329 -18.28 5.19 22.00
N ARG A 330 -17.40 6.20 21.98
CA ARG A 330 -16.40 6.35 20.91
C ARG A 330 -15.46 5.15 20.82
N ALA A 331 -14.93 4.68 21.94
CA ALA A 331 -14.07 3.49 21.99
C ALA A 331 -14.80 2.22 21.54
N ALA A 332 -16.08 2.07 21.90
CA ALA A 332 -16.91 0.95 21.46
C ALA A 332 -17.26 1.02 19.96
N GLN A 333 -17.45 2.21 19.40
CA GLN A 333 -17.59 2.40 17.95
C GLN A 333 -16.31 1.99 17.21
N MET A 334 -15.14 2.39 17.72
CA MET A 334 -13.84 1.97 17.18
C MET A 334 -13.67 0.45 17.16
N GLU A 335 -14.02 -0.22 18.26
CA GLU A 335 -13.96 -1.69 18.35
C GLU A 335 -14.91 -2.38 17.36
N ARG A 336 -16.12 -1.85 17.16
CA ARG A 336 -17.06 -2.35 16.15
C ARG A 336 -16.55 -2.15 14.73
N ALA A 337 -15.94 -1.00 14.45
CA ALA A 337 -15.33 -0.72 13.15
C ALA A 337 -14.16 -1.70 12.90
N GLU A 338 -13.27 -1.88 13.88
CA GLU A 338 -12.17 -2.85 13.82
C GLU A 338 -12.68 -4.28 13.56
N ALA A 339 -13.69 -4.73 14.32
CA ALA A 339 -14.27 -6.07 14.15
C ALA A 339 -14.93 -6.25 12.77
N SER A 340 -15.57 -5.20 12.24
CA SER A 340 -16.17 -5.21 10.90
C SER A 340 -15.10 -5.31 9.82
N LEU A 341 -14.03 -4.50 9.93
CA LEU A 341 -12.89 -4.51 9.03
C LEU A 341 -12.11 -5.83 9.08
N ARG A 342 -12.02 -6.49 10.25
CA ARG A 342 -11.38 -7.79 10.40
C ARG A 342 -12.06 -8.90 9.59
N ASN A 343 -13.37 -8.79 9.35
CA ASN A 343 -14.12 -9.73 8.55
C ASN A 343 -14.00 -9.47 7.03
N VAL A 344 -13.45 -8.31 6.64
CA VAL A 344 -13.20 -7.97 5.24
C VAL A 344 -12.00 -8.78 4.76
N SER A 345 -12.25 -9.74 3.87
CA SER A 345 -11.18 -10.51 3.26
C SER A 345 -10.68 -9.84 1.99
N GLY A 346 -11.56 -9.19 1.21
CA GLY A 346 -11.18 -8.46 0.00
C GLY A 346 -12.10 -7.30 -0.35
N LEU A 347 -11.83 -6.65 -1.48
CA LEU A 347 -12.51 -5.43 -1.93
C LEU A 347 -14.03 -5.59 -2.10
N LYS A 348 -14.50 -6.79 -2.44
CA LYS A 348 -15.94 -7.10 -2.58
C LYS A 348 -16.68 -7.08 -1.25
N ASP A 349 -16.00 -7.39 -0.15
CA ASP A 349 -16.60 -7.42 1.20
C ASP A 349 -16.78 -6.00 1.78
N LEU A 350 -16.10 -4.99 1.21
CA LEU A 350 -16.24 -3.59 1.61
C LEU A 350 -17.65 -3.03 1.39
N GLN A 351 -18.46 -3.64 0.50
CA GLN A 351 -19.84 -3.22 0.26
C GLN A 351 -20.77 -3.52 1.43
N GLY A 352 -20.41 -4.48 2.30
CA GLY A 352 -21.20 -4.87 3.46
C GLY A 352 -20.93 -4.04 4.72
N LEU A 353 -20.02 -3.07 4.66
CA LEU A 353 -19.66 -2.23 5.82
C LEU A 353 -20.70 -1.13 6.04
N ASP A 354 -20.95 -0.80 7.31
CA ASP A 354 -21.79 0.33 7.69
C ASP A 354 -21.04 1.65 7.44
N PRO A 355 -21.44 2.45 6.42
CA PRO A 355 -20.73 3.68 6.08
C PRO A 355 -20.84 4.72 7.19
N ALA A 356 -21.94 4.74 7.95
CA ALA A 356 -22.14 5.71 9.01
C ALA A 356 -21.19 5.46 10.19
N LEU A 357 -20.93 4.19 10.53
CA LEU A 357 -19.97 3.83 11.56
C LEU A 357 -18.54 4.21 11.16
N LEU A 358 -18.17 3.94 9.91
CA LEU A 358 -16.83 4.25 9.40
C LEU A 358 -16.57 5.75 9.31
N GLU A 359 -17.51 6.54 8.78
CA GLU A 359 -17.38 8.00 8.69
C GLU A 359 -17.28 8.66 10.06
N GLN A 360 -17.98 8.11 11.06
CA GLN A 360 -17.83 8.60 12.42
C GLN A 360 -16.45 8.26 12.97
N VAL A 361 -15.99 7.01 12.86
CA VAL A 361 -14.82 6.48 13.57
C VAL A 361 -13.49 6.88 12.94
N LEU A 362 -13.41 6.81 11.61
CA LEU A 362 -12.18 6.99 10.86
C LEU A 362 -11.75 8.46 10.84
N SER A 363 -10.44 8.67 10.69
CA SER A 363 -9.91 9.99 10.35
C SER A 363 -10.28 10.37 8.91
N GLU A 364 -10.10 11.64 8.54
CA GLU A 364 -10.25 12.12 7.17
C GLU A 364 -9.34 11.33 6.22
N GLU A 365 -8.07 11.15 6.61
CA GLU A 365 -7.07 10.37 5.86
C GLU A 365 -7.48 8.89 5.66
N ASP A 366 -8.00 8.24 6.71
CA ASP A 366 -8.43 6.83 6.63
C ASP A 366 -9.70 6.65 5.79
N SER A 367 -10.57 7.66 5.78
CA SER A 367 -11.79 7.66 4.99
C SER A 367 -11.48 7.83 3.49
N GLU A 368 -10.54 8.71 3.17
CA GLU A 368 -9.99 8.87 1.81
C GLU A 368 -9.37 7.56 1.32
N TRP A 369 -8.49 6.95 2.13
CA TRP A 369 -7.87 5.66 1.82
C TRP A 369 -8.91 4.57 1.49
N LEU A 370 -9.97 4.43 2.28
CA LEU A 370 -11.03 3.46 2.00
C LEU A 370 -11.79 3.77 0.70
N SER A 371 -12.05 5.04 0.43
CA SER A 371 -12.72 5.49 -0.79
C SER A 371 -11.89 5.16 -2.03
N GLU A 372 -10.58 5.42 -1.98
CA GLU A 372 -9.63 5.09 -3.05
C GLU A 372 -9.64 3.60 -3.37
N TRP A 373 -9.51 2.73 -2.36
CA TRP A 373 -9.54 1.28 -2.57
C TRP A 373 -10.88 0.77 -3.09
N LYS A 374 -12.00 1.37 -2.68
CA LYS A 374 -13.34 1.04 -3.20
C LYS A 374 -13.48 1.41 -4.68
N GLY A 375 -12.83 2.50 -5.12
CA GLY A 375 -12.80 2.94 -6.51
C GLY A 375 -11.80 2.19 -7.40
N LEU A 376 -10.78 1.55 -6.81
CA LEU A 376 -9.64 1.01 -7.53
C LEU A 376 -10.00 -0.07 -8.56
N GLU A 377 -10.92 -1.00 -8.22
CA GLU A 377 -11.35 -2.04 -9.16
C GLU A 377 -11.97 -1.42 -10.42
N GLN A 378 -12.83 -0.41 -10.25
CA GLN A 378 -13.45 0.29 -11.35
C GLN A 378 -12.42 1.08 -12.17
N GLN A 379 -11.46 1.73 -11.51
CA GLN A 379 -10.35 2.43 -12.18
C GLN A 379 -9.48 1.49 -13.02
N LEU A 380 -9.19 0.27 -12.54
CA LEU A 380 -8.44 -0.74 -13.30
C LEU A 380 -9.21 -1.23 -14.53
N VAL A 381 -10.54 -1.31 -14.45
CA VAL A 381 -11.42 -1.64 -15.57
C VAL A 381 -11.49 -0.48 -16.57
N ASP A 382 -11.71 0.74 -16.08
CA ASP A 382 -11.86 1.95 -16.91
C ASP A 382 -10.55 2.32 -17.63
N SER A 383 -9.41 2.07 -17.00
CA SER A 383 -8.08 2.22 -17.63
C SER A 383 -7.80 1.16 -18.70
N GLY A 384 -8.61 0.10 -18.78
CA GLY A 384 -8.46 -1.00 -19.73
C GLY A 384 -7.28 -1.92 -19.42
N LEU A 385 -6.80 -1.95 -18.17
CA LEU A 385 -5.78 -2.88 -17.70
C LEU A 385 -6.40 -4.24 -17.32
N VAL A 386 -7.63 -4.21 -16.79
CA VAL A 386 -8.35 -5.40 -16.36
C VAL A 386 -9.74 -5.44 -17.01
N GLU A 387 -10.25 -6.64 -17.26
CA GLU A 387 -11.62 -6.88 -17.73
C GLU A 387 -12.36 -7.73 -16.69
N SER A 388 -13.60 -7.34 -16.37
CA SER A 388 -14.47 -8.12 -15.48
C SER A 388 -15.14 -9.24 -16.28
N THR A 389 -14.89 -10.49 -15.90
CA THR A 389 -15.46 -11.68 -16.55
C THR A 389 -16.31 -12.50 -15.56
N SER A 390 -17.06 -13.48 -16.07
CA SER A 390 -17.82 -14.42 -15.23
C SER A 390 -16.98 -15.23 -14.23
N ARG A 391 -15.65 -15.27 -14.41
CA ARG A 391 -14.71 -15.99 -13.55
C ARG A 391 -13.94 -15.07 -12.59
N GLY A 392 -14.16 -13.76 -12.66
CA GLY A 392 -13.41 -12.75 -11.91
C GLY A 392 -12.68 -11.77 -12.82
N LEU A 393 -11.72 -11.06 -12.25
CA LEU A 393 -10.93 -10.05 -12.94
C LEU A 393 -9.84 -10.70 -13.80
N GLU A 394 -9.79 -10.35 -15.08
CA GLU A 394 -8.80 -10.87 -16.02
C GLU A 394 -7.91 -9.77 -16.61
N LEU A 395 -6.61 -10.05 -16.77
CA LEU A 395 -5.69 -9.13 -17.42
C LEU A 395 -5.99 -8.95 -18.91
N THR A 396 -5.96 -7.71 -19.37
CA THR A 396 -5.99 -7.38 -20.80
C THR A 396 -4.59 -7.52 -21.42
N PRO A 397 -4.48 -7.61 -22.75
CA PRO A 397 -3.17 -7.58 -23.43
C PRO A 397 -2.37 -6.30 -23.15
N ARG A 398 -3.03 -5.19 -22.79
CA ARG A 398 -2.38 -3.94 -22.42
C ARG A 398 -1.71 -4.07 -21.05
N ALA A 399 -2.38 -4.67 -20.06
CA ALA A 399 -1.77 -4.95 -18.76
C ALA A 399 -0.56 -5.90 -18.87
N VAL A 400 -0.67 -6.97 -19.66
CA VAL A 400 0.46 -7.90 -19.86
C VAL A 400 1.69 -7.19 -20.45
N ARG A 401 1.50 -6.24 -21.36
CA ARG A 401 2.60 -5.41 -21.90
C ARG A 401 3.22 -4.54 -20.82
N ARG A 402 2.40 -3.88 -20.01
CA ARG A 402 2.87 -3.01 -18.91
C ARG A 402 3.68 -3.80 -17.88
N ILE A 403 3.20 -4.99 -17.50
CA ILE A 403 3.95 -5.93 -16.64
C ILE A 403 5.30 -6.29 -17.27
N GLY A 404 5.34 -6.53 -18.59
CA GLY A 404 6.59 -6.80 -19.30
C GLY A 404 7.55 -5.61 -19.35
N GLU A 405 7.03 -4.39 -19.48
CA GLU A 405 7.82 -3.14 -19.41
C GLU A 405 8.42 -2.92 -18.02
N HIS A 406 7.63 -3.14 -16.96
CA HIS A 406 8.10 -3.10 -15.59
C HIS A 406 9.18 -4.16 -15.33
N ALA A 407 8.92 -5.42 -15.70
CA ALA A 407 9.89 -6.50 -15.57
C ALA A 407 11.20 -6.21 -16.34
N LEU A 408 11.12 -5.60 -17.53
CA LEU A 408 12.27 -5.17 -18.28
C LEU A 408 13.06 -4.09 -17.53
N ALA A 409 12.38 -3.05 -17.03
CA ALA A 409 12.99 -1.97 -16.26
C ALA A 409 13.71 -2.49 -15.01
N ASP A 410 13.09 -3.40 -14.25
CA ASP A 410 13.64 -4.04 -13.05
C ASP A 410 14.89 -4.88 -13.35
N ILE A 411 14.86 -5.67 -14.41
CA ILE A 411 16.02 -6.47 -14.81
C ILE A 411 17.17 -5.56 -15.29
N PHE A 412 16.86 -4.44 -15.95
CA PHE A 412 17.89 -3.46 -16.37
C PHE A 412 18.44 -2.63 -15.20
N SER A 413 17.62 -2.27 -14.21
CA SER A 413 18.07 -1.54 -13.02
C SER A 413 19.02 -2.40 -12.18
N SER A 414 18.69 -3.68 -11.98
CA SER A 414 19.55 -4.65 -11.32
C SER A 414 20.86 -4.92 -12.09
N LEU A 415 20.83 -4.91 -13.43
CA LEU A 415 22.02 -4.98 -14.29
C LEU A 415 22.97 -3.77 -14.08
N LYS A 416 22.44 -2.56 -13.89
CA LYS A 416 23.24 -1.34 -13.69
C LYS A 416 23.88 -1.29 -12.30
N GLN A 417 23.18 -1.71 -11.26
CA GLN A 417 23.67 -1.68 -9.87
C GLN A 417 24.84 -2.64 -9.62
N HIS A 418 24.93 -3.75 -10.37
CA HIS A 418 25.94 -4.79 -10.15
C HIS A 418 27.23 -4.62 -10.96
N GLY A 419 27.49 -3.44 -11.53
CA GLY A 419 28.81 -3.05 -12.04
C GLY A 419 29.34 -3.91 -13.19
N LEU A 420 29.24 -3.35 -14.39
CA LEU A 420 29.96 -3.80 -15.58
C LEU A 420 31.48 -3.75 -15.32
N GLY A 421 32.14 -4.91 -15.36
CA GLY A 421 33.54 -4.97 -15.75
C GLY A 421 33.63 -4.56 -17.22
N ASP A 422 34.37 -3.47 -17.44
CA ASP A 422 34.83 -2.86 -18.69
C ASP A 422 34.97 -3.84 -19.86
N HIS A 423 34.35 -3.54 -21.01
CA HIS A 423 34.94 -3.81 -22.33
C HIS A 423 34.27 -2.93 -23.40
N ASP A 424 35.05 -1.91 -23.76
CA ASP A 424 34.95 -1.06 -24.94
C ASP A 424 34.76 -1.88 -26.23
N ILE A 425 33.68 -1.64 -26.98
CA ILE A 425 33.55 -2.12 -28.36
C ILE A 425 32.90 -1.03 -29.23
N ARG A 426 33.76 -0.15 -29.76
CA ARG A 426 33.54 0.49 -31.06
C ARG A 426 33.97 -0.47 -32.16
N GLN A 427 33.07 -0.90 -33.04
CA GLN A 427 33.36 -1.22 -34.46
C GLN A 427 32.09 -1.50 -35.28
N GLN A 428 32.02 -0.88 -36.46
CA GLN A 428 30.93 -0.96 -37.47
C GLN A 428 31.23 -2.04 -38.52
N GLY A 429 30.17 -2.76 -38.97
CA GLY A 429 30.24 -3.86 -39.94
C GLY A 429 29.94 -3.44 -41.39
N LYS A 430 30.47 -4.19 -42.35
CA LYS A 430 30.62 -3.83 -43.78
C LYS A 430 29.50 -4.27 -44.75
N SER A 431 28.30 -4.60 -44.28
CA SER A 431 27.19 -4.89 -45.21
C SER A 431 25.81 -4.69 -44.58
N GLY A 432 25.12 -3.64 -45.02
CA GLY A 432 23.76 -3.27 -44.63
C GLY A 432 23.16 -2.26 -45.60
N GLU A 433 21.90 -1.89 -45.40
CA GLU A 433 21.25 -0.75 -46.07
C GLU A 433 21.83 0.57 -45.57
N LEU A 434 21.74 1.61 -46.42
CA LEU A 434 22.33 2.93 -46.20
C LEU A 434 21.66 3.63 -45.01
N VAL A 435 22.44 4.08 -44.04
CA VAL A 435 22.02 5.01 -42.99
C VAL A 435 22.31 6.44 -43.46
N GLU A 436 21.51 7.45 -43.06
CA GLU A 436 21.79 8.88 -43.32
C GLU A 436 22.88 9.46 -42.40
N THR A 437 23.83 8.63 -41.96
CA THR A 437 25.02 9.06 -41.22
C THR A 437 26.26 8.55 -41.92
N SER A 438 27.32 9.35 -41.90
CA SER A 438 28.56 9.05 -42.61
C SER A 438 29.77 9.25 -41.70
N SER A 439 30.80 8.44 -41.94
CA SER A 439 32.05 8.40 -41.19
C SER A 439 33.26 8.58 -42.12
N PRO A 440 34.42 9.07 -41.64
CA PRO A 440 35.63 9.19 -42.45
C PRO A 440 36.07 7.84 -43.03
N TRP A 441 36.37 7.80 -44.32
CA TRP A 441 36.80 6.58 -45.03
C TRP A 441 38.16 6.10 -44.52
N GLN A 442 38.26 4.81 -44.17
CA GLN A 442 39.51 4.15 -43.84
C GLN A 442 39.82 3.01 -44.82
N PHE A 443 41.11 2.67 -44.91
CA PHE A 443 41.56 1.61 -45.80
C PHE A 443 40.90 0.27 -45.42
N GLY A 444 40.07 -0.24 -46.33
CA GLY A 444 39.29 -1.46 -46.15
C GLY A 444 37.77 -1.23 -46.16
N ASP A 445 37.29 0.01 -45.98
CA ASP A 445 35.87 0.31 -46.00
C ASP A 445 35.26 0.20 -47.40
N SER A 446 33.96 -0.11 -47.46
CA SER A 446 33.23 -0.16 -48.73
C SER A 446 33.21 1.22 -49.37
N PHE A 447 33.41 1.32 -50.69
CA PHE A 447 33.50 2.61 -51.39
C PHE A 447 32.11 3.20 -51.71
N SER A 448 31.25 3.30 -50.69
CA SER A 448 29.90 3.90 -50.76
C SER A 448 29.94 5.32 -50.18
N LEU A 449 30.45 6.28 -50.96
CA LEU A 449 30.70 7.63 -50.48
C LEU A 449 29.41 8.44 -50.30
N ASP A 450 29.32 9.19 -49.20
CA ASP A 450 28.43 10.35 -49.12
C ASP A 450 29.05 11.46 -49.98
N LEU A 451 28.57 11.60 -51.21
CA LEU A 451 29.10 12.57 -52.16
C LEU A 451 28.94 14.02 -51.67
N GLY A 452 27.87 14.33 -50.94
CA GLY A 452 27.60 15.68 -50.46
C GLY A 452 28.61 16.09 -49.40
N ARG A 453 28.80 15.25 -48.38
CA ARG A 453 29.77 15.50 -47.30
C ARG A 453 31.21 15.35 -47.77
N THR A 454 31.48 14.41 -48.66
CA THR A 454 32.82 14.24 -49.26
C THR A 454 33.26 15.50 -50.04
N VAL A 455 32.35 16.06 -50.86
CA VAL A 455 32.63 17.31 -51.58
C VAL A 455 32.75 18.50 -50.62
N MET A 456 31.89 18.56 -49.60
CA MET A 456 31.94 19.61 -48.58
C MET A 456 33.25 19.58 -47.78
N ASN A 457 33.71 18.41 -47.36
CA ASN A 457 35.00 18.22 -46.69
C ASN A 457 36.17 18.59 -47.62
N GLY A 458 36.11 18.19 -48.89
CA GLY A 458 37.09 18.59 -49.90
C GLY A 458 37.18 20.11 -50.08
N LEU A 459 36.03 20.81 -50.07
CA LEU A 459 35.97 22.28 -50.13
C LEU A 459 36.48 22.95 -48.85
N PHE A 460 36.19 22.39 -47.67
CA PHE A 460 36.67 22.91 -46.39
C PHE A 460 38.19 22.74 -46.21
N GLN A 461 38.74 21.62 -46.66
CA GLN A 461 40.17 21.30 -46.49
C GLN A 461 41.05 21.95 -47.57
N ASN A 462 40.61 21.94 -48.84
CA ASN A 462 41.42 22.40 -49.97
C ASN A 462 41.01 23.79 -50.49
N GLY A 463 39.98 24.39 -49.90
CA GLY A 463 39.46 25.71 -50.24
C GLY A 463 38.49 25.73 -51.43
N PRO A 464 37.73 26.83 -51.60
CA PRO A 464 36.78 26.97 -52.70
C PRO A 464 37.54 27.22 -54.03
N GLY A 465 37.48 26.25 -54.93
CA GLY A 465 38.08 26.33 -56.27
C GLY A 465 37.43 25.33 -57.23
N THR A 466 37.45 25.65 -58.53
CA THR A 466 37.03 24.72 -59.59
C THR A 466 38.23 24.39 -60.48
N PRO A 467 38.57 23.11 -60.68
CA PRO A 467 37.89 21.92 -60.16
C PRO A 467 38.13 21.67 -58.65
N VAL A 468 37.16 21.06 -57.97
CA VAL A 468 37.28 20.67 -56.56
C VAL A 468 38.28 19.51 -56.44
N HIS A 469 39.32 19.68 -55.63
CA HIS A 469 40.30 18.62 -55.36
C HIS A 469 39.83 17.74 -54.19
N LEU A 470 39.58 16.46 -54.47
CA LEU A 470 39.21 15.45 -53.48
C LEU A 470 40.41 14.53 -53.20
N GLY A 471 40.75 14.37 -51.91
CA GLY A 471 41.76 13.42 -51.43
C GLY A 471 41.12 12.31 -50.58
N ALA A 472 41.88 11.25 -50.27
CA ALA A 472 41.40 10.16 -49.42
C ALA A 472 40.87 10.65 -48.05
N ASP A 473 41.48 11.70 -47.50
CA ASP A 473 41.11 12.30 -46.21
C ASP A 473 39.81 13.14 -46.27
N SER A 474 39.31 13.40 -47.48
CA SER A 474 38.03 14.08 -47.70
C SER A 474 36.86 13.12 -47.88
N PHE A 475 37.14 11.82 -48.05
CA PHE A 475 36.12 10.81 -48.28
C PHE A 475 35.36 10.48 -47.00
N GLU A 476 34.04 10.60 -47.06
CA GLU A 476 33.14 10.05 -46.06
C GLU A 476 32.31 8.93 -46.67
N VAL A 477 32.20 7.81 -45.94
CA VAL A 477 31.42 6.64 -46.32
C VAL A 477 30.10 6.66 -45.57
N LEU A 478 29.02 6.31 -46.26
CA LEU A 478 27.73 6.08 -45.62
C LEU A 478 27.82 4.85 -44.71
N ASP A 479 27.48 5.02 -43.43
CA ASP A 479 27.40 3.93 -42.48
C ASP A 479 26.31 2.95 -42.93
N ARG A 480 26.57 1.66 -42.84
CA ARG A 480 25.61 0.60 -43.15
C ARG A 480 25.32 -0.19 -41.88
N GLU A 481 24.10 -0.12 -41.35
CA GLU A 481 23.70 -1.03 -40.28
C GLU A 481 23.39 -2.41 -40.87
N ALA A 482 24.26 -3.37 -40.64
CA ALA A 482 23.90 -4.79 -40.75
C ALA A 482 22.88 -5.11 -39.65
N ARG A 483 21.57 -4.95 -39.92
CA ARG A 483 20.53 -5.50 -39.06
C ARG A 483 20.30 -6.95 -39.45
N THR A 484 21.12 -7.85 -38.92
CA THR A 484 20.78 -9.28 -38.90
C THR A 484 19.52 -9.43 -38.03
N SER A 485 18.42 -9.89 -38.64
CA SER A 485 17.22 -10.24 -37.90
C SER A 485 17.38 -11.63 -37.30
N THR A 486 16.94 -11.81 -36.06
CA THR A 486 17.08 -13.05 -35.31
C THR A 486 15.72 -13.72 -35.11
N ALA A 487 15.66 -15.03 -35.26
CA ALA A 487 14.52 -15.86 -34.91
C ALA A 487 14.84 -16.66 -33.64
N THR A 488 14.08 -16.41 -32.58
CA THR A 488 14.31 -16.97 -31.25
C THR A 488 13.12 -17.79 -30.81
N VAL A 489 13.36 -19.03 -30.39
CA VAL A 489 12.36 -19.81 -29.65
C VAL A 489 12.83 -19.93 -28.20
N LEU A 490 12.00 -19.45 -27.27
CA LEU A 490 12.24 -19.58 -25.84
C LEU A 490 11.48 -20.81 -25.31
N LEU A 491 12.23 -21.81 -24.90
CA LEU A 491 11.75 -23.02 -24.23
C LEU A 491 11.74 -22.77 -22.72
N ILE A 492 10.56 -22.90 -22.10
CA ILE A 492 10.39 -22.73 -20.65
C ILE A 492 9.98 -24.07 -20.04
N ASP A 493 10.81 -24.60 -19.14
CA ASP A 493 10.48 -25.80 -18.38
C ASP A 493 9.33 -25.50 -17.40
N MET A 494 8.29 -26.33 -17.44
CA MET A 494 7.08 -26.27 -16.60
C MET A 494 7.04 -27.43 -15.59
N SER A 495 8.16 -28.12 -15.40
CA SER A 495 8.29 -29.23 -14.45
C SER A 495 8.05 -28.78 -13.00
N ARG A 496 7.75 -29.75 -12.12
CA ARG A 496 7.45 -29.50 -10.71
C ARG A 496 8.63 -28.85 -9.96
N SER A 497 9.86 -29.17 -10.33
CA SER A 497 11.07 -28.61 -9.70
C SER A 497 11.14 -27.10 -9.90
N MET A 498 10.78 -26.60 -11.09
CA MET A 498 10.80 -25.17 -11.42
C MET A 498 9.93 -24.33 -10.48
N LEU A 499 8.82 -24.89 -9.98
CA LEU A 499 7.92 -24.20 -9.05
C LEU A 499 8.53 -24.10 -7.64
N HIS A 500 9.05 -25.22 -7.11
CA HIS A 500 9.54 -25.29 -5.73
C HIS A 500 10.73 -24.34 -5.48
N ASN A 501 11.52 -24.09 -6.52
CA ASN A 501 12.72 -23.26 -6.46
C ASN A 501 12.48 -21.77 -6.77
N GLY A 502 11.23 -21.34 -7.02
CA GLY A 502 10.90 -19.96 -7.44
C GLY A 502 11.41 -19.60 -8.83
N CYS A 503 11.86 -20.60 -9.59
CA CYS A 503 12.45 -20.48 -10.92
C CYS A 503 11.42 -20.14 -11.99
N TRP A 504 10.21 -20.68 -11.83
CA TRP A 504 9.08 -20.49 -12.75
C TRP A 504 8.71 -19.01 -12.91
N ASP A 505 8.61 -18.28 -11.80
CA ASP A 505 8.23 -16.86 -11.80
C ASP A 505 9.33 -16.00 -12.44
N ALA A 506 10.61 -16.32 -12.17
CA ALA A 506 11.74 -15.71 -12.83
C ALA A 506 11.75 -15.95 -14.34
N ALA A 507 11.36 -17.15 -14.78
CA ALA A 507 11.27 -17.50 -16.20
C ALA A 507 10.14 -16.75 -16.90
N LYS A 508 8.95 -16.65 -16.29
CA LYS A 508 7.83 -15.84 -16.81
C LYS A 508 8.25 -14.38 -16.97
N ARG A 509 8.86 -13.78 -15.93
CA ARG A 509 9.33 -12.38 -15.95
C ARG A 509 10.35 -12.15 -17.06
N THR A 510 11.30 -13.07 -17.20
CA THR A 510 12.32 -13.02 -18.26
C THR A 510 11.70 -13.12 -19.66
N ALA A 511 10.71 -13.99 -19.85
CA ALA A 511 10.02 -14.15 -21.12
C ALA A 511 9.24 -12.88 -21.51
N LEU A 512 8.51 -12.27 -20.57
CA LEU A 512 7.82 -11.00 -20.81
C LEU A 512 8.81 -9.86 -21.10
N ALA A 513 9.88 -9.74 -20.31
CA ALA A 513 10.90 -8.73 -20.52
C ALA A 513 11.59 -8.88 -21.88
N LEU A 514 11.92 -10.11 -22.29
CA LEU A 514 12.53 -10.39 -23.60
C LEU A 514 11.58 -10.04 -24.75
N ASP A 515 10.29 -10.38 -24.64
CA ASP A 515 9.29 -9.99 -25.62
C ASP A 515 9.17 -8.46 -25.74
N THR A 516 9.09 -7.76 -24.60
CA THR A 516 9.04 -6.28 -24.56
C THR A 516 10.30 -5.67 -25.17
N LEU A 517 11.49 -6.20 -24.88
CA LEU A 517 12.75 -5.75 -25.46
C LEU A 517 12.75 -5.94 -26.98
N ILE A 518 12.34 -7.12 -27.46
CA ILE A 518 12.28 -7.44 -28.89
C ILE A 518 11.29 -6.53 -29.61
N ARG A 519 10.07 -6.35 -29.09
CA ARG A 519 9.06 -5.49 -29.73
C ARG A 519 9.49 -4.02 -29.76
N SER A 520 10.10 -3.53 -28.68
CA SER A 520 10.48 -2.11 -28.56
C SER A 520 11.75 -1.75 -29.34
N LYS A 521 12.81 -2.57 -29.26
CA LYS A 521 14.11 -2.28 -29.89
C LYS A 521 14.32 -3.01 -31.21
N TYR A 522 13.70 -4.17 -31.41
CA TYR A 522 14.01 -5.08 -32.51
C TYR A 522 12.75 -5.65 -33.20
N PRO A 523 11.86 -4.80 -33.73
CA PRO A 523 10.54 -5.21 -34.21
C PRO A 523 10.55 -6.18 -35.42
N ARG A 524 11.71 -6.40 -36.05
CA ARG A 524 11.89 -7.36 -37.15
C ARG A 524 12.31 -8.76 -36.66
N ASP A 525 12.61 -8.92 -35.38
CA ASP A 525 12.99 -10.20 -34.80
C ASP A 525 11.73 -11.00 -34.43
N MET A 526 11.87 -12.32 -34.45
CA MET A 526 10.81 -13.25 -34.06
C MET A 526 11.12 -13.82 -32.68
N LEU A 527 10.11 -13.84 -31.82
CA LEU A 527 10.10 -14.58 -30.56
C LEU A 527 8.88 -15.50 -30.53
N GLU A 528 9.12 -16.80 -30.36
CA GLU A 528 8.08 -17.77 -30.02
C GLU A 528 8.35 -18.41 -28.66
N LEU A 529 7.29 -18.69 -27.92
CA LEU A 529 7.35 -19.31 -26.60
C LEU A 529 6.84 -20.75 -26.68
N VAL A 530 7.55 -21.68 -26.04
CA VAL A 530 7.13 -23.07 -25.91
C VAL A 530 7.31 -23.50 -24.46
N GLY A 531 6.22 -23.92 -23.84
CA GLY A 531 6.22 -24.53 -22.52
C GLY A 531 6.39 -26.03 -22.68
N PHE A 532 7.19 -26.65 -21.83
CA PHE A 532 7.36 -28.11 -21.88
C PHE A 532 7.36 -28.74 -20.49
N SER A 533 6.72 -29.91 -20.41
CA SER A 533 6.74 -30.81 -19.27
C SER A 533 6.87 -32.24 -19.80
N ALA A 534 5.89 -33.14 -19.62
CA ALA A 534 5.86 -34.42 -20.32
C ALA A 534 5.70 -34.27 -21.84
N MET A 535 5.03 -33.20 -22.27
CA MET A 535 4.93 -32.78 -23.67
C MET A 535 5.24 -31.29 -23.81
N ALA A 536 5.67 -30.88 -25.00
CA ALA A 536 5.87 -29.49 -25.37
C ALA A 536 4.61 -28.94 -26.06
N HIS A 537 4.28 -27.68 -25.79
CA HIS A 537 3.18 -26.97 -26.43
C HIS A 537 3.51 -25.48 -26.62
N PRO A 538 2.98 -24.83 -27.66
CA PRO A 538 3.17 -23.39 -27.84
C PRO A 538 2.50 -22.63 -26.69
N LEU A 539 3.15 -21.57 -26.23
CA LEU A 539 2.62 -20.63 -25.24
C LEU A 539 2.31 -19.30 -25.91
N LYS A 540 1.20 -18.68 -25.51
CA LYS A 540 0.92 -17.28 -25.86
C LYS A 540 1.42 -16.39 -24.73
N LEU A 541 1.96 -15.24 -25.11
CA LEU A 541 2.44 -14.24 -24.16
C LEU A 541 1.33 -13.75 -23.21
N THR A 542 0.11 -13.58 -23.73
CA THR A 542 -1.07 -13.15 -22.95
C THR A 542 -1.45 -14.13 -21.85
N ASP A 543 -1.06 -15.38 -22.01
CA ASP A 543 -1.46 -16.46 -21.12
C ASP A 543 -0.40 -16.65 -20.04
N LEU A 544 0.86 -16.23 -20.26
CA LEU A 544 1.98 -16.44 -19.34
C LEU A 544 1.69 -16.01 -17.88
N PRO A 545 1.17 -14.79 -17.60
CA PRO A 545 0.84 -14.41 -16.24
C PRO A 545 -0.26 -15.31 -15.66
N LYS A 546 -1.26 -15.66 -16.47
CA LYS A 546 -2.44 -16.47 -16.11
C LYS A 546 -2.14 -17.97 -15.95
N LEU A 547 -0.97 -18.45 -16.36
CA LEU A 547 -0.62 -19.87 -16.27
C LEU A 547 -0.43 -20.27 -14.81
N GLU A 548 -1.47 -20.90 -14.26
CA GLU A 548 -1.39 -21.70 -13.05
C GLU A 548 -0.66 -23.02 -13.34
N TRP A 549 0.16 -23.48 -12.40
CA TRP A 549 0.85 -24.76 -12.55
C TRP A 549 -0.16 -25.90 -12.47
N ASN A 550 -0.18 -26.76 -13.49
CA ASN A 550 -1.11 -27.89 -13.55
C ASN A 550 -0.45 -29.13 -12.93
N GLU A 551 -1.00 -29.61 -11.80
CA GLU A 551 -0.34 -30.61 -10.95
C GLU A 551 -0.16 -32.00 -11.58
N TYR A 552 -0.82 -32.24 -12.71
CA TYR A 552 -0.99 -33.56 -13.31
C TYR A 552 0.02 -33.92 -14.40
N THR A 553 0.91 -33.02 -14.82
CA THR A 553 1.91 -33.31 -15.87
C THR A 553 3.32 -33.29 -15.31
N VAL A 554 3.89 -34.48 -15.10
CA VAL A 554 5.21 -34.65 -14.48
C VAL A 554 6.26 -34.99 -15.53
N GLY A 555 7.42 -34.33 -15.45
CA GLY A 555 8.60 -34.64 -16.23
C GLY A 555 9.09 -33.50 -17.11
N THR A 556 10.28 -33.69 -17.67
CA THR A 556 11.06 -32.69 -18.42
C THR A 556 11.40 -33.28 -19.78
N ASN A 557 10.58 -33.02 -20.79
CA ASN A 557 10.72 -33.53 -22.17
C ASN A 557 11.45 -32.53 -23.07
N LEU A 558 12.74 -32.33 -22.80
CA LEU A 558 13.57 -31.42 -23.58
C LEU A 558 13.69 -31.85 -25.05
N GLN A 559 13.68 -33.16 -25.32
CA GLN A 559 13.69 -33.68 -26.69
C GLN A 559 12.51 -33.16 -27.53
N HIS A 560 11.28 -33.28 -27.02
CA HIS A 560 10.10 -32.81 -27.75
C HIS A 560 10.06 -31.29 -27.87
N ALA A 561 10.54 -30.57 -26.85
CA ALA A 561 10.64 -29.11 -26.89
C ALA A 561 11.61 -28.63 -27.98
N LEU A 562 12.78 -29.25 -28.09
CA LEU A 562 13.76 -28.97 -29.15
C LEU A 562 13.22 -29.31 -30.53
N GLU A 563 12.51 -30.42 -30.68
CA GLU A 563 11.86 -30.82 -31.93
C GLU A 563 10.81 -29.79 -32.40
N MET A 564 9.98 -29.32 -31.45
CA MET A 564 9.00 -28.28 -31.73
C MET A 564 9.69 -26.97 -32.11
N ALA A 565 10.69 -26.52 -31.34
CA ALA A 565 11.44 -25.30 -31.62
C ALA A 565 12.12 -25.35 -32.99
N ARG A 566 12.77 -26.47 -33.34
CA ARG A 566 13.37 -26.66 -34.66
C ARG A 566 12.33 -26.56 -35.76
N THR A 567 11.16 -27.18 -35.59
CA THR A 567 10.06 -27.11 -36.56
C THR A 567 9.59 -25.66 -36.78
N ARG A 568 9.52 -24.86 -35.71
CA ARG A 568 9.18 -23.44 -35.78
C ARG A 568 10.26 -22.60 -36.45
N LEU A 569 11.53 -22.85 -36.14
CA LEU A 569 12.65 -22.12 -36.74
C LEU A 569 12.92 -22.48 -38.20
N ARG A 570 12.40 -23.61 -38.70
CA ARG A 570 12.56 -24.03 -40.10
C ARG A 570 11.87 -23.13 -41.12
N SER A 571 10.79 -22.43 -40.73
CA SER A 571 10.13 -21.45 -41.62
C SER A 571 10.95 -20.19 -41.83
N GLU A 572 11.85 -19.88 -40.90
CA GLU A 572 12.59 -18.61 -40.82
C GLU A 572 13.93 -18.65 -41.57
N ARG A 573 13.85 -18.75 -42.90
CA ARG A 573 15.04 -18.78 -43.77
C ARG A 573 15.71 -17.41 -43.84
N GLY A 574 17.03 -17.36 -43.61
CA GLY A 574 17.83 -16.12 -43.72
C GLY A 574 17.96 -15.30 -42.43
N ARG A 575 17.39 -15.78 -41.32
CA ARG A 575 17.58 -15.22 -39.98
C ARG A 575 18.62 -16.01 -39.20
N ASN A 576 19.29 -15.37 -38.26
CA ASN A 576 20.07 -16.10 -37.25
C ASN A 576 19.06 -16.82 -36.35
N ARG A 577 19.19 -18.15 -36.25
CA ARG A 577 18.20 -18.99 -35.55
C ARG A 577 18.78 -19.46 -34.23
N GLN A 578 18.05 -19.20 -33.16
CA GLN A 578 18.46 -19.58 -31.82
C GLN A 578 17.30 -20.18 -31.01
N ILE A 579 17.68 -21.06 -30.10
CA ILE A 579 16.82 -21.61 -29.07
C ILE A 579 17.41 -21.21 -27.73
N ILE A 580 16.61 -20.60 -26.88
CA ILE A 580 16.96 -20.33 -25.48
C ILE A 580 16.17 -21.31 -24.62
N VAL A 581 16.86 -22.06 -23.76
CA VAL A 581 16.26 -23.05 -22.87
C VAL A 581 16.41 -22.57 -21.43
N ILE A 582 15.32 -22.47 -20.71
CA ILE A 582 15.31 -22.21 -19.26
C ILE A 582 14.80 -23.49 -18.59
N THR A 583 15.66 -24.14 -17.79
CA THR A 583 15.35 -25.42 -17.16
C THR A 583 16.12 -25.58 -15.86
N ASP A 584 15.53 -26.26 -14.88
CA ASP A 584 16.22 -26.65 -13.64
C ASP A 584 16.46 -28.17 -13.56
N GLY A 585 15.74 -28.94 -14.37
CA GLY A 585 15.79 -30.41 -14.37
C GLY A 585 16.52 -31.01 -15.55
N GLU A 586 17.06 -32.21 -15.33
CA GLU A 586 17.59 -33.09 -16.37
C GLU A 586 16.44 -33.70 -17.20
N PRO A 587 16.67 -34.07 -18.47
CA PRO A 587 15.64 -34.68 -19.29
C PRO A 587 15.20 -36.02 -18.68
N THR A 588 13.98 -36.07 -18.14
CA THR A 588 13.36 -37.26 -17.53
C THR A 588 12.36 -37.94 -18.47
N VAL A 589 11.97 -37.26 -19.54
CA VAL A 589 11.01 -37.75 -20.52
C VAL A 589 11.61 -37.71 -21.92
N HIS A 590 11.32 -38.74 -22.71
CA HIS A 590 11.52 -38.73 -24.15
C HIS A 590 10.30 -39.33 -24.86
N ILE A 591 10.16 -39.03 -26.15
CA ILE A 591 9.15 -39.64 -27.01
C ILE A 591 9.75 -40.87 -27.68
N GLU A 592 9.12 -42.01 -27.44
CA GLU A 592 9.42 -43.27 -28.11
C GLU A 592 8.14 -43.81 -28.76
N ASN A 593 8.17 -44.10 -30.06
CA ASN A 593 7.02 -44.56 -30.84
C ASN A 593 5.76 -43.67 -30.76
N GLY A 594 5.93 -42.37 -30.51
CA GLY A 594 4.83 -41.41 -30.39
C GLY A 594 4.25 -41.27 -28.97
N GLU A 595 4.77 -42.02 -27.99
CA GLU A 595 4.35 -41.95 -26.59
C GLU A 595 5.44 -41.33 -25.71
N ALA A 596 5.04 -40.54 -24.72
CA ALA A 596 5.95 -39.92 -23.75
C ALA A 596 6.31 -40.93 -22.65
N GLN A 597 7.59 -41.32 -22.60
CA GLN A 597 8.13 -42.25 -21.61
C GLN A 597 8.79 -41.46 -20.47
N PHE A 598 8.19 -41.47 -19.28
CA PHE A 598 8.72 -40.81 -18.08
C PHE A 598 9.54 -41.78 -17.23
N ASN A 599 10.80 -41.41 -16.95
CA ASN A 599 11.70 -42.20 -16.11
C ASN A 599 12.45 -41.29 -15.12
N TYR A 600 12.36 -41.61 -13.83
CA TYR A 600 13.13 -40.96 -12.76
C TYR A 600 13.76 -42.00 -11.83
N PRO A 601 15.10 -42.06 -11.71
CA PRO A 601 16.11 -41.25 -12.41
C PRO A 601 16.10 -41.44 -13.94
N PRO A 602 16.62 -40.47 -14.73
CA PRO A 602 16.69 -40.60 -16.18
C PRO A 602 17.50 -41.82 -16.63
N ILE A 603 17.05 -42.44 -17.72
CA ILE A 603 17.75 -43.57 -18.35
C ILE A 603 18.61 -43.09 -19.54
N PRO A 604 19.67 -43.84 -19.93
CA PRO A 604 20.54 -43.46 -21.03
C PRO A 604 19.82 -43.16 -22.35
N SER A 605 18.74 -43.89 -22.68
CA SER A 605 17.97 -43.65 -23.90
C SER A 605 17.30 -42.27 -23.94
N THR A 606 16.89 -41.73 -22.78
CA THR A 606 16.33 -40.37 -22.67
C THR A 606 17.37 -39.30 -23.04
N PHE A 607 18.59 -39.46 -22.54
CA PHE A 607 19.71 -38.56 -22.88
C PHE A 607 20.09 -38.69 -24.36
N GLU A 608 20.22 -39.90 -24.88
CA GLU A 608 20.55 -40.14 -26.29
C GLU A 608 19.49 -39.58 -27.25
N ALA A 609 18.20 -39.72 -26.91
CA ALA A 609 17.11 -39.15 -27.68
C ALA A 609 17.21 -37.62 -27.73
N THR A 610 17.47 -36.98 -26.59
CA THR A 610 17.63 -35.53 -26.48
C THR A 610 18.86 -35.04 -27.27
N LEU A 611 20.02 -35.67 -27.09
CA LEU A 611 21.25 -35.31 -27.81
C LEU A 611 21.14 -35.53 -29.33
N ARG A 612 20.37 -36.53 -29.78
CA ARG A 612 20.06 -36.73 -31.19
C ARG A 612 19.28 -35.55 -31.78
N GLU A 613 18.38 -34.96 -31.01
CA GLU A 613 17.65 -33.76 -31.42
C GLU A 613 18.55 -32.52 -31.40
N VAL A 614 19.41 -32.36 -30.39
CA VAL A 614 20.45 -31.31 -30.36
C VAL A 614 21.33 -31.36 -31.61
N LEU A 615 21.77 -32.56 -32.02
CA LEU A 615 22.56 -32.76 -33.24
C LEU A 615 21.79 -32.34 -34.51
N ARG A 616 20.48 -32.59 -34.56
CA ARG A 616 19.62 -32.15 -35.68
C ARG A 616 19.52 -30.62 -35.71
N CYS A 617 19.35 -29.97 -34.56
CA CYS A 617 19.37 -28.51 -34.45
C CYS A 617 20.71 -27.93 -34.91
N THR A 618 21.85 -28.48 -34.47
CA THR A 618 23.19 -28.02 -34.89
C THR A 618 23.37 -28.16 -36.40
N ARG A 619 22.94 -29.27 -37.01
CA ARG A 619 23.03 -29.48 -38.47
C ARG A 619 22.21 -28.46 -39.27
N GLU A 620 21.15 -27.93 -38.66
CA GLU A 620 20.32 -26.89 -39.25
C GLU A 620 20.80 -25.48 -38.90
N ASP A 621 22.00 -25.33 -38.33
CA ASP A 621 22.61 -24.05 -37.92
C ASP A 621 21.73 -23.28 -36.92
N ILE A 622 21.21 -24.01 -35.93
CA ILE A 622 20.43 -23.47 -34.81
C ILE A 622 21.31 -23.49 -33.55
N THR A 623 21.56 -22.32 -32.98
CA THR A 623 22.33 -22.17 -31.73
C THR A 623 21.41 -22.43 -30.53
N ILE A 624 21.85 -23.24 -29.56
CA ILE A 624 21.08 -23.57 -28.36
C ILE A 624 21.79 -23.02 -27.12
N ASN A 625 21.20 -22.00 -26.50
CA ASN A 625 21.68 -21.48 -25.21
C ASN A 625 20.82 -22.04 -24.09
N THR A 626 21.44 -22.62 -23.06
CA THR A 626 20.75 -23.26 -21.94
C THR A 626 21.08 -22.54 -20.63
N PHE A 627 20.06 -22.10 -19.92
CA PHE A 627 20.15 -21.49 -18.60
C PHE A 627 19.68 -22.51 -17.57
N LEU A 628 20.64 -23.05 -16.82
CA LEU A 628 20.44 -24.05 -15.78
C LEU A 628 20.29 -23.37 -14.42
N LEU A 629 19.23 -23.73 -13.69
CA LEU A 629 18.94 -23.15 -12.38
C LEU A 629 19.40 -24.02 -11.21
N GLU A 630 19.58 -25.32 -11.42
CA GLU A 630 20.09 -26.28 -10.43
C GLU A 630 21.17 -27.19 -11.04
N GLN A 631 22.14 -27.65 -10.23
CA GLN A 631 23.19 -28.56 -10.67
C GLN A 631 23.09 -29.93 -10.00
N SER A 632 22.86 -30.98 -10.80
CA SER A 632 23.03 -32.37 -10.38
C SER A 632 24.33 -32.95 -10.98
N PRO A 633 24.99 -33.95 -10.34
CA PRO A 633 26.17 -34.61 -10.90
C PRO A 633 25.94 -35.29 -12.26
N TYR A 634 24.70 -35.73 -12.53
CA TYR A 634 24.31 -36.36 -13.79
C TYR A 634 24.09 -35.31 -14.91
N MET A 635 23.66 -34.10 -14.54
CA MET A 635 23.52 -32.96 -15.45
C MET A 635 24.86 -32.56 -16.07
N SER A 636 25.97 -32.59 -15.32
CA SER A 636 27.27 -32.13 -15.82
C SER A 636 27.73 -32.87 -17.08
N ARG A 637 27.53 -34.21 -17.14
CA ARG A 637 27.90 -35.01 -18.32
C ARG A 637 27.01 -34.67 -19.52
N PHE A 638 25.71 -34.52 -19.30
CA PHE A 638 24.77 -34.12 -20.34
C PHE A 638 25.13 -32.74 -20.91
N VAL A 639 25.49 -31.79 -20.04
CA VAL A 639 25.91 -30.44 -20.42
C VAL A 639 27.20 -30.44 -21.23
N GLU A 640 28.20 -31.22 -20.82
CA GLU A 640 29.45 -31.38 -21.58
C GLU A 640 29.19 -31.89 -23.00
N ASP A 641 28.33 -32.91 -23.14
CA ASP A 641 27.95 -33.44 -24.45
C ASP A 641 27.14 -32.44 -25.29
N LEU A 642 26.21 -31.70 -24.67
CA LEU A 642 25.45 -30.64 -25.32
C LEU A 642 26.36 -29.54 -25.86
N MET A 643 27.31 -29.06 -25.06
CA MET A 643 28.30 -28.04 -25.45
C MET A 643 29.27 -28.53 -26.52
N ARG A 644 29.58 -29.84 -26.54
CA ARG A 644 30.42 -30.43 -27.59
C ARG A 644 29.68 -30.52 -28.93
N ILE A 645 28.37 -30.76 -28.89
CA ILE A 645 27.55 -30.98 -30.10
C ILE A 645 27.00 -29.65 -30.65
N ASN A 646 26.65 -28.68 -29.81
CA ASN A 646 26.10 -27.39 -30.24
C ASN A 646 27.05 -26.24 -29.89
N LYS A 647 27.11 -25.22 -30.74
CA LYS A 647 27.98 -24.04 -30.55
C LYS A 647 27.44 -23.04 -29.52
N GLY A 648 26.29 -23.31 -28.92
CA GLY A 648 25.68 -22.45 -27.92
C GLY A 648 26.29 -22.61 -26.53
N ARG A 649 25.81 -21.80 -25.60
CA ARG A 649 26.35 -21.69 -24.24
C ARG A 649 25.46 -22.36 -23.21
N VAL A 650 26.07 -22.89 -22.16
CA VAL A 650 25.35 -23.32 -20.96
C VAL A 650 25.78 -22.43 -19.80
N MET A 651 24.82 -21.76 -19.17
CA MET A 651 25.03 -20.83 -18.07
C MET A 651 24.29 -21.30 -16.83
N ASN A 652 24.95 -21.23 -15.68
CA ASN A 652 24.28 -21.40 -14.40
C ASN A 652 23.70 -20.07 -13.97
N ALA A 653 22.40 -20.02 -13.74
CA ALA A 653 21.70 -18.84 -13.27
C ALA A 653 21.08 -19.13 -11.89
N SER A 654 21.05 -18.13 -11.02
CA SER A 654 20.13 -18.16 -9.88
C SER A 654 18.79 -17.56 -10.31
N PRO A 655 17.66 -17.91 -9.67
CA PRO A 655 16.34 -17.36 -10.00
C PRO A 655 16.34 -15.83 -10.05
N ASN A 656 17.02 -15.18 -9.09
CA ASN A 656 17.12 -13.72 -9.01
C ASN A 656 17.98 -13.08 -10.12
N ARG A 657 18.78 -13.86 -10.85
CA ARG A 657 19.69 -13.37 -11.91
C ARG A 657 19.40 -13.95 -13.29
N LEU A 658 18.40 -14.82 -13.41
CA LEU A 658 18.05 -15.46 -14.68
C LEU A 658 17.76 -14.42 -15.77
N GLY A 659 16.91 -13.43 -15.46
CA GLY A 659 16.54 -12.40 -16.43
C GLY A 659 17.73 -11.59 -16.93
N SER A 660 18.63 -11.18 -16.03
CA SER A 660 19.78 -10.37 -16.39
C SER A 660 20.78 -11.14 -17.26
N TYR A 661 20.99 -12.43 -17.01
CA TYR A 661 21.84 -13.27 -17.85
C TYR A 661 21.22 -13.53 -19.23
N VAL A 662 19.92 -13.85 -19.31
CA VAL A 662 19.24 -14.10 -20.59
C VAL A 662 19.24 -12.85 -21.46
N LEU A 663 18.90 -11.68 -20.92
CA LEU A 663 18.91 -10.43 -21.69
C LEU A 663 20.33 -10.05 -22.13
N LYS A 664 21.34 -10.25 -21.28
CA LYS A 664 22.75 -10.01 -21.62
C LYS A 664 23.23 -10.93 -22.74
N ASP A 665 22.93 -12.23 -22.64
CA ASP A 665 23.28 -13.23 -23.64
C ASP A 665 22.66 -12.90 -25.00
N PHE A 666 21.36 -12.57 -25.01
CA PHE A 666 20.63 -12.14 -26.19
C PHE A 666 21.27 -10.91 -26.85
N LEU A 667 21.65 -9.90 -26.08
CA LEU A 667 22.33 -8.70 -26.60
C LEU A 667 23.75 -9.00 -27.09
N GLN A 668 24.51 -9.86 -26.40
CA GLN A 668 25.88 -10.19 -26.77
C GLN A 668 25.98 -10.97 -28.09
N GLN A 669 25.07 -11.91 -28.36
CA GLN A 669 25.11 -12.66 -29.62
C GLN A 669 24.96 -11.77 -30.84
N ARG A 670 24.14 -10.71 -30.72
CA ARG A 670 24.01 -9.71 -31.79
C ARG A 670 25.32 -8.96 -32.06
N THR A 671 26.14 -8.76 -31.05
CA THR A 671 27.44 -8.10 -31.20
C THR A 671 28.47 -9.04 -31.84
N VAL A 672 28.41 -10.35 -31.56
CA VAL A 672 29.35 -11.36 -32.10
C VAL A 672 29.07 -11.68 -33.56
N ASP A 673 27.81 -11.72 -33.99
CA ASP A 673 27.45 -11.92 -35.41
C ASP A 673 27.86 -10.73 -36.30
N ARG A 674 28.18 -9.57 -35.71
CA ARG A 674 28.81 -8.44 -36.42
C ARG A 674 30.30 -8.65 -36.68
N MET A 675 30.98 -9.55 -35.96
CA MET A 675 32.43 -9.77 -36.05
C MET A 675 32.82 -10.88 -37.05
N THR A 676 31.89 -11.75 -37.42
CA THR A 676 32.17 -13.01 -38.16
C THR A 676 31.73 -13.01 -39.63
N ASN A 677 31.19 -11.90 -40.14
CA ASN A 677 30.84 -11.70 -41.55
C ASN A 677 31.58 -10.55 -42.20
#